data_AF-A0A949ALV8-F1
#
_entry.id   AF-A0A949ALV8-F1
#
_cell.length_a   1.000
_cell.length_b   1.000
_cell.length_c   1.000
_cell.angle_alpha   90.00
_cell.angle_beta   90.00
_cell.angle_gamma   90.00
#
_symmetry.space_group_name_H-M   'P 1'
#
loop_
_entity.id
_entity.type
_entity.pdbx_description
1 polymer ?
#
loop_
_entity_poly.entity_id
_entity_poly.type
_entity_poly.pdbx_seq_one_letter_code
_entity_poly.pdbx_strand_id
1 'polypeptide(L)'
;MAHVQWCVGNTTLREAARLKDGLKVLKEHFDGEPWTYENQKRFLELLQQEGIYGPAEAKSSKQIEQHGRIWSSAFNELGFATCYKKGNKYVPSGARITKAGEALLSDNYVEEDVWLRQLLKVQFPNSLPQKSENQYPGFNLLPFQAALRIIKQCDGVSKDEGFIVNTLKAMGDVNKAVGSIQRYRKGLDLAREEGRDAIRKYVIQQQCDMAKGLYRDEVDERLKYIRSYYKSKSRAKDGRLLYAIVKGGKGSRTSEAIRLAGDLKDLKKKGAPSKEMEGRFLSYFLILKSNAWRDYIDATARYFRMGGILTIRRSRINIAETHRDIADWILSQDWVIKKNGDYLEYLHDHALPVLPQDKIDYLRGKTDRVLDEVMQLSKSTAIKVEPKIVKIDKEIADPLLLRKQLLNLTETKRELKEYEYMLSLHRGKDTVDKIVDYFDSINRKDILGYRPTHFEWNVWRGFLAIDKLLKLPHECRNFDIDDDLQPRNFAPGGKPDMVFYYKDYVLVVEVTLSVGETQYNTEHEPVPRHVVRVIEQEKSKDVYSLFIAPKIHINTAIHFYAKMTSAPHVNSNGEKLYPKIIPLTLDDYILLLKIFQEKRYLPEQLKELLKNIVTLKEEPKIMDGGHWITRIKGCIEKWAEKL
;
A
#
# COMPACT_ATOMS: atom_id res chain seq x y z
N MET A 1 7.41 22.05 -19.09
CA MET A 1 5.97 22.02 -18.78
C MET A 1 5.85 22.17 -17.27
N ALA A 2 5.04 23.11 -16.80
CA ALA A 2 4.84 23.33 -15.38
C ALA A 2 4.15 22.12 -14.74
N HIS A 3 4.61 21.72 -13.57
CA HIS A 3 3.93 20.81 -12.68
C HIS A 3 2.71 21.51 -12.08
N VAL A 4 1.60 20.79 -12.07
CA VAL A 4 0.34 21.23 -11.45
C VAL A 4 -0.05 20.35 -10.27
N GLN A 5 0.79 19.38 -9.95
CA GLN A 5 0.59 18.42 -8.87
C GLN A 5 1.92 18.07 -8.22
N TRP A 6 1.85 17.58 -6.99
CA TRP A 6 2.96 17.12 -6.19
C TRP A 6 2.74 15.69 -5.69
N CYS A 7 3.84 15.01 -5.40
CA CYS A 7 3.90 13.71 -4.76
C CYS A 7 5.15 13.73 -3.89
N VAL A 8 5.07 13.20 -2.66
CA VAL A 8 6.26 12.90 -1.87
C VAL A 8 6.71 11.50 -2.24
N GLY A 9 8.00 11.33 -2.54
CA GLY A 9 8.51 10.11 -3.14
C GLY A 9 8.09 10.01 -4.61
N ASN A 10 7.75 8.81 -5.07
CA ASN A 10 7.32 8.64 -6.46
C ASN A 10 6.43 7.42 -6.68
N THR A 11 5.71 7.42 -7.81
CA THR A 11 4.76 6.34 -8.16
C THR A 11 5.43 5.05 -8.66
N THR A 12 6.76 5.00 -8.74
CA THR A 12 7.52 3.80 -9.15
C THR A 12 8.09 3.05 -7.94
N LEU A 13 8.56 3.79 -6.92
CA LEU A 13 8.97 3.31 -5.61
C LEU A 13 7.85 3.65 -4.60
N ARG A 14 6.69 3.00 -4.73
CA ARG A 14 5.52 3.32 -3.90
C ARG A 14 5.67 2.83 -2.46
N GLU A 15 6.34 1.70 -2.25
CA GLU A 15 6.59 1.15 -0.92
C GLU A 15 7.76 1.90 -0.26
N ALA A 16 7.44 2.87 0.59
CA ALA A 16 8.41 3.74 1.22
C ALA A 16 9.42 2.97 2.12
N ALA A 17 9.00 1.86 2.73
CA ALA A 17 9.86 1.02 3.58
C ALA A 17 11.11 0.51 2.85
N ARG A 18 10.99 0.21 1.54
CA ARG A 18 12.13 -0.25 0.71
C ARG A 18 13.23 0.81 0.57
N LEU A 19 12.93 2.08 0.85
CA LEU A 19 13.90 3.16 0.77
C LEU A 19 15.02 2.98 1.81
N LYS A 20 14.71 2.50 3.02
CA LYS A 20 15.73 2.24 4.05
C LYS A 20 16.70 1.15 3.61
N ASP A 21 16.20 0.04 3.07
CA ASP A 21 17.06 -1.05 2.60
C ASP A 21 17.89 -0.63 1.37
N GLY A 22 17.30 0.12 0.44
CA GLY A 22 18.09 0.69 -0.64
C GLY A 22 19.13 1.72 -0.18
N LEU A 23 18.87 2.43 0.92
CA LEU A 23 19.83 3.35 1.52
C LEU A 23 21.01 2.60 2.16
N LYS A 24 20.78 1.42 2.76
CA LYS A 24 21.87 0.53 3.23
C LYS A 24 22.79 0.13 2.08
N VAL A 25 22.23 -0.36 0.98
CA VAL A 25 22.99 -0.72 -0.24
C VAL A 25 23.75 0.50 -0.78
N LEU A 26 23.15 1.69 -0.76
CA LEU A 26 23.82 2.92 -1.18
C LEU A 26 25.02 3.23 -0.27
N LYS A 27 24.84 3.12 1.05
CA LYS A 27 25.88 3.38 2.05
C LYS A 27 27.06 2.42 1.91
N GLU A 28 26.78 1.13 1.84
CA GLU A 28 27.80 0.08 1.86
C GLU A 28 28.69 0.07 0.61
N HIS A 29 28.13 0.45 -0.54
CA HIS A 29 28.82 0.26 -1.83
C HIS A 29 29.14 1.55 -2.58
N PHE A 30 28.52 2.68 -2.23
CA PHE A 30 28.61 3.90 -3.02
C PHE A 30 28.77 5.20 -2.22
N ASP A 31 28.75 5.16 -0.88
CA ASP A 31 29.10 6.33 -0.09
C ASP A 31 30.58 6.67 -0.32
N GLY A 32 30.88 7.89 -0.75
CA GLY A 32 32.22 8.21 -1.25
C GLY A 32 32.28 8.31 -2.78
N GLU A 33 31.54 7.46 -3.47
CA GLU A 33 31.79 7.14 -4.88
C GLU A 33 31.13 8.10 -5.87
N PRO A 34 31.74 8.35 -7.05
CA PRO A 34 31.10 9.08 -8.12
C PRO A 34 29.75 8.45 -8.51
N TRP A 35 28.68 9.24 -8.57
CA TRP A 35 27.34 8.72 -8.89
C TRP A 35 27.10 8.53 -10.40
N THR A 36 28.05 7.90 -11.10
CA THR A 36 28.05 7.69 -12.55
C THR A 36 26.91 6.79 -13.02
N TYR A 37 26.74 6.70 -14.35
CA TYR A 37 25.79 5.74 -14.95
C TYR A 37 26.13 4.29 -14.54
N GLU A 38 27.42 3.93 -14.55
CA GLU A 38 27.86 2.56 -14.23
C GLU A 38 27.55 2.22 -12.77
N ASN A 39 27.79 3.15 -11.86
CA ASN A 39 27.46 2.96 -10.45
C ASN A 39 25.94 2.91 -10.20
N GLN A 40 25.13 3.67 -10.93
CA GLN A 40 23.66 3.54 -10.88
C GLN A 40 23.16 2.19 -11.39
N LYS A 41 23.79 1.63 -12.41
CA LYS A 41 23.49 0.28 -12.92
C LYS A 41 23.85 -0.77 -11.86
N ARG A 42 25.07 -0.73 -11.34
CA ARG A 42 25.54 -1.64 -10.28
C ARG A 42 24.65 -1.56 -9.04
N PHE A 43 24.23 -0.35 -8.65
CA PHE A 43 23.28 -0.17 -7.54
C PHE A 43 21.97 -0.91 -7.80
N LEU A 44 21.40 -0.81 -9.01
CA LEU A 44 20.16 -1.52 -9.34
C LEU A 44 20.33 -3.04 -9.36
N GLU A 45 21.48 -3.54 -9.78
CA GLU A 45 21.82 -4.98 -9.76
C GLU A 45 21.90 -5.50 -8.32
N LEU A 46 22.55 -4.76 -7.41
CA LEU A 46 22.61 -5.09 -5.99
C LEU A 46 21.22 -5.10 -5.35
N LEU A 47 20.38 -4.09 -5.64
CA LEU A 47 18.99 -4.09 -5.16
C LEU A 47 18.19 -5.32 -5.64
N GLN A 48 18.49 -5.87 -6.82
CA GLN A 48 17.85 -7.07 -7.33
C GLN A 48 18.37 -8.34 -6.63
N GLN A 49 19.69 -8.42 -6.42
CA GLN A 49 20.33 -9.52 -5.71
C GLN A 49 19.81 -9.64 -4.28
N GLU A 50 19.63 -8.51 -3.60
CA GLU A 50 19.07 -8.43 -2.24
C GLU A 50 17.53 -8.59 -2.19
N GLY A 51 16.86 -8.82 -3.32
CA GLY A 51 15.40 -8.94 -3.39
C GLY A 51 14.64 -7.63 -3.10
N ILE A 52 15.35 -6.52 -2.84
CA ILE A 52 14.78 -5.20 -2.58
C ILE A 52 14.08 -4.66 -3.81
N TYR A 53 14.51 -5.02 -5.03
CA TYR A 53 13.91 -4.60 -6.28
C TYR A 53 13.59 -5.79 -7.19
N GLY A 54 12.33 -5.92 -7.61
CA GLY A 54 11.85 -7.09 -8.32
C GLY A 54 12.64 -7.43 -9.59
N PRO A 55 12.72 -8.73 -9.95
CA PRO A 55 13.42 -9.18 -11.14
C PRO A 55 12.78 -8.52 -12.36
N ALA A 56 13.61 -7.83 -13.14
CA ALA A 56 13.15 -7.29 -14.41
C ALA A 56 13.46 -8.29 -15.51
N GLU A 57 12.55 -8.43 -16.47
CA GLU A 57 12.96 -8.74 -17.85
C GLU A 57 14.19 -7.90 -18.21
N ALA A 58 15.10 -8.42 -19.03
CA ALA A 58 16.32 -7.71 -19.42
C ALA A 58 16.00 -6.26 -19.83
N LYS A 59 16.38 -5.30 -18.97
CA LYS A 59 16.11 -3.88 -19.18
C LYS A 59 17.15 -3.29 -20.11
N SER A 60 16.71 -2.46 -21.05
CA SER A 60 17.63 -1.65 -21.84
C SER A 60 18.42 -0.69 -20.94
N SER A 61 19.61 -0.29 -21.38
CA SER A 61 20.47 0.70 -20.71
C SER A 61 19.72 1.98 -20.29
N LYS A 62 18.79 2.44 -21.13
CA LYS A 62 17.96 3.61 -20.86
C LYS A 62 16.95 3.40 -19.71
N GLN A 63 16.41 2.19 -19.58
CA GLN A 63 15.50 1.84 -18.48
C GLN A 63 16.29 1.70 -17.17
N ILE A 64 17.50 1.15 -17.20
CA ILE A 64 18.36 1.08 -16.02
C ILE A 64 18.69 2.48 -15.49
N GLU A 65 19.11 3.40 -16.36
CA GLU A 65 19.37 4.81 -15.98
C GLU A 65 18.14 5.47 -15.35
N GLN A 66 16.97 5.27 -15.98
CA GLN A 66 15.72 5.82 -15.51
C GLN A 66 15.40 5.32 -14.10
N HIS A 67 15.63 4.04 -13.81
CA HIS A 67 15.33 3.43 -12.52
C HIS A 67 16.34 3.82 -11.42
N GLY A 68 17.64 3.88 -11.72
CA GLY A 68 18.63 4.40 -10.75
C GLY A 68 18.35 5.84 -10.33
N ARG A 69 17.92 6.68 -11.28
CA ARG A 69 17.48 8.06 -11.01
C ARG A 69 16.23 8.15 -10.14
N ILE A 70 15.32 7.19 -10.22
CA ILE A 70 14.09 7.17 -9.41
C ILE A 70 14.41 7.02 -7.93
N TRP A 71 15.28 6.07 -7.58
CA TRP A 71 15.75 5.87 -6.19
C TRP A 71 16.50 7.10 -5.68
N SER A 72 17.46 7.57 -6.49
CA SER A 72 18.22 8.78 -6.19
C SER A 72 17.30 9.97 -5.93
N SER A 73 16.28 10.17 -6.76
CA SER A 73 15.31 11.26 -6.59
C SER A 73 14.59 11.19 -5.25
N ALA A 74 14.21 9.99 -4.79
CA ALA A 74 13.55 9.82 -3.50
C ALA A 74 14.51 10.10 -2.33
N PHE A 75 15.75 9.59 -2.38
CA PHE A 75 16.76 9.88 -1.36
C PHE A 75 17.04 11.37 -1.23
N ASN A 76 17.20 12.06 -2.36
CA ASN A 76 17.46 13.51 -2.38
C ASN A 76 16.26 14.31 -1.87
N GLU A 77 15.03 13.98 -2.32
CA GLU A 77 13.82 14.69 -1.92
C GLU A 77 13.55 14.62 -0.42
N LEU A 78 13.79 13.44 0.17
CA LEU A 78 13.62 13.18 1.60
C LEU A 78 14.87 13.51 2.41
N GLY A 79 15.95 13.98 1.78
CA GLY A 79 17.16 14.41 2.47
C GLY A 79 18.02 13.31 3.07
N PHE A 80 17.84 12.04 2.69
CA PHE A 80 18.58 10.91 3.25
C PHE A 80 19.96 10.70 2.59
N ALA A 81 20.10 11.09 1.32
CA ALA A 81 21.38 11.05 0.63
C ALA A 81 21.47 12.18 -0.39
N THR A 82 22.70 12.59 -0.72
CA THR A 82 22.99 13.48 -1.85
C THR A 82 23.57 12.68 -3.00
N CYS A 83 22.76 12.40 -4.01
CA CYS A 83 23.15 11.62 -5.19
C CYS A 83 22.47 12.18 -6.45
N TYR A 84 22.78 13.44 -6.79
CA TYR A 84 22.11 14.19 -7.86
C TYR A 84 23.08 14.79 -8.90
N LYS A 85 22.53 15.31 -10.00
CA LYS A 85 23.27 16.11 -10.98
C LYS A 85 23.05 17.60 -10.75
N LYS A 86 24.11 18.40 -10.79
CA LYS A 86 24.06 19.85 -10.93
C LYS A 86 24.39 20.20 -12.40
N GLY A 87 23.35 20.45 -13.20
CA GLY A 87 23.49 20.56 -14.66
C GLY A 87 23.84 19.20 -15.29
N ASN A 88 24.92 19.15 -16.07
CA ASN A 88 25.39 17.90 -16.69
C ASN A 88 26.42 17.12 -15.83
N LYS A 89 26.82 17.65 -14.67
CA LYS A 89 27.85 17.04 -13.80
C LYS A 89 27.22 16.53 -12.50
N TYR A 90 27.67 15.38 -12.02
CA TYR A 90 27.30 14.88 -10.69
C TYR A 90 27.93 15.75 -9.60
N VAL A 91 27.38 15.69 -8.37
CA VAL A 91 27.98 16.37 -7.22
C VAL A 91 29.44 15.95 -7.11
N PRO A 92 30.42 16.88 -7.03
CA PRO A 92 31.85 16.54 -7.07
C PRO A 92 32.29 15.59 -5.97
N SER A 93 31.62 15.62 -4.81
CA SER A 93 31.86 14.69 -3.72
C SER A 93 31.55 13.25 -4.10
N GLY A 94 30.66 12.98 -5.05
CA GLY A 94 30.04 11.68 -5.24
C GLY A 94 28.75 11.52 -4.43
N ALA A 95 28.20 10.32 -4.41
CA ALA A 95 27.07 9.98 -3.54
C ALA A 95 27.50 10.10 -2.07
N ARG A 96 26.64 10.69 -1.23
CA ARG A 96 26.87 10.80 0.21
C ARG A 96 25.62 10.50 1.01
N ILE A 97 25.77 9.76 2.10
CA ILE A 97 24.73 9.64 3.13
C ILE A 97 24.72 10.93 3.96
N THR A 98 23.54 11.48 4.23
CA THR A 98 23.39 12.68 5.06
C THR A 98 23.30 12.30 6.54
N LYS A 99 23.34 13.28 7.47
CA LYS A 99 23.08 13.00 8.90
C LYS A 99 21.69 12.38 9.12
N ALA A 100 20.68 12.83 8.38
CA ALA A 100 19.35 12.21 8.41
C ALA A 100 19.34 10.78 7.85
N GLY A 101 20.12 10.50 6.81
CA GLY A 101 20.30 9.14 6.29
C GLY A 101 21.00 8.22 7.29
N GLU A 102 22.07 8.71 7.93
CA GLU A 102 22.76 8.01 9.01
C GLU A 102 21.83 7.68 10.18
N ALA A 103 20.99 8.65 10.58
CA ALA A 103 19.99 8.44 11.62
C ALA A 103 18.97 7.35 11.25
N LEU A 104 18.50 7.31 9.99
CA LEU A 104 17.57 6.28 9.53
C LEU A 104 18.17 4.86 9.56
N LEU A 105 19.49 4.76 9.35
CA LEU A 105 20.23 3.49 9.33
C LEU A 105 20.73 3.05 10.71
N SER A 106 20.58 3.88 11.75
CA SER A 106 21.14 3.64 13.08
C SER A 106 20.08 3.20 14.09
N ASP A 107 20.43 2.25 14.95
CA ASP A 107 19.60 1.80 16.09
C ASP A 107 19.57 2.81 17.27
N ASN A 108 20.33 3.90 17.15
CA ASN A 108 20.35 5.01 18.11
C ASN A 108 19.20 5.99 17.88
N TYR A 109 18.32 5.75 16.91
CA TYR A 109 17.15 6.57 16.65
C TYR A 109 15.92 5.69 16.45
N VAL A 110 14.75 6.27 16.69
CA VAL A 110 13.47 5.65 16.34
C VAL A 110 13.13 6.02 14.90
N GLU A 111 12.98 5.01 14.04
CA GLU A 111 12.76 5.18 12.61
C GLU A 111 11.55 6.09 12.29
N GLU A 112 10.42 5.90 12.97
CA GLU A 112 9.21 6.71 12.77
C GLU A 112 9.48 8.21 13.03
N ASP A 113 10.30 8.52 14.03
CA ASP A 113 10.60 9.89 14.42
C ASP A 113 11.58 10.54 13.40
N VAL A 114 12.48 9.76 12.79
CA VAL A 114 13.34 10.22 11.69
C VAL A 114 12.51 10.52 10.45
N TRP A 115 11.62 9.60 10.05
CA TRP A 115 10.70 9.81 8.93
C TRP A 115 9.81 11.02 9.13
N LEU A 116 9.22 11.18 10.33
CA LEU A 116 8.36 12.31 10.63
C LEU A 116 9.09 13.65 10.45
N ARG A 117 10.34 13.77 10.94
CA ARG A 117 11.15 14.97 10.71
C ARG A 117 11.35 15.24 9.23
N GLN A 118 11.77 14.25 8.44
CA GLN A 118 11.99 14.46 7.01
C GLN A 118 10.70 14.88 6.29
N LEU A 119 9.57 14.24 6.60
CA LEU A 119 8.26 14.58 6.03
C LEU A 119 7.81 16.00 6.37
N LEU A 120 8.07 16.47 7.60
CA LEU A 120 7.79 17.85 8.02
C LEU A 120 8.66 18.88 7.31
N LYS A 121 9.82 18.47 6.77
CA LYS A 121 10.76 19.35 6.09
C LYS A 121 10.56 19.41 4.59
N VAL A 122 10.02 18.36 3.96
CA VAL A 122 9.71 18.40 2.53
C VAL A 122 8.85 19.64 2.25
N GLN A 123 9.26 20.43 1.25
CA GLN A 123 8.57 21.66 0.84
C GLN A 123 8.54 21.79 -0.69
N PHE A 124 7.63 22.62 -1.20
CA PHE A 124 7.58 23.03 -2.60
C PHE A 124 7.56 24.56 -2.70
N PRO A 125 8.52 25.19 -3.44
CA PRO A 125 9.58 24.56 -4.24
C PRO A 125 10.63 23.84 -3.39
N ASN A 126 11.24 22.81 -3.98
CA ASN A 126 12.29 22.00 -3.35
C ASN A 126 13.61 22.24 -4.09
N SER A 127 14.68 22.50 -3.35
CA SER A 127 16.02 22.66 -3.94
C SER A 127 16.57 21.37 -4.55
N LEU A 128 16.16 20.18 -4.06
CA LEU A 128 16.59 18.86 -4.55
C LEU A 128 15.46 17.80 -4.54
N PRO A 129 15.22 17.08 -5.66
CA PRO A 129 15.73 17.35 -7.00
C PRO A 129 15.33 18.78 -7.43
N GLN A 130 16.12 19.45 -8.29
CA GLN A 130 15.87 20.86 -8.67
C GLN A 130 14.45 21.02 -9.25
N LYS A 131 13.50 21.41 -8.40
CA LYS A 131 12.11 21.72 -8.75
C LYS A 131 12.03 23.24 -8.80
N SER A 132 12.55 23.82 -9.88
CA SER A 132 12.63 25.28 -10.05
C SER A 132 11.26 25.93 -10.05
N GLU A 133 11.17 27.23 -9.75
CA GLU A 133 9.90 27.99 -9.83
C GLU A 133 9.25 27.88 -11.21
N ASN A 134 10.03 27.81 -12.29
CA ASN A 134 9.52 27.60 -13.65
C ASN A 134 8.87 26.22 -13.83
N GLN A 135 9.33 25.22 -13.08
CA GLN A 135 8.74 23.89 -13.08
C GLN A 135 7.57 23.77 -12.10
N TYR A 136 7.56 24.52 -11.00
CA TYR A 136 6.48 24.51 -9.99
C TYR A 136 5.96 25.93 -9.73
N PRO A 137 5.37 26.59 -10.73
CA PRO A 137 4.98 27.99 -10.61
C PRO A 137 3.84 28.13 -9.60
N GLY A 138 4.02 29.06 -8.66
CA GLY A 138 3.05 29.38 -7.61
C GLY A 138 3.01 28.36 -6.46
N PHE A 139 3.96 27.43 -6.38
CA PHE A 139 4.07 26.55 -5.22
C PHE A 139 4.69 27.29 -4.03
N ASN A 140 4.04 27.15 -2.87
CA ASN A 140 4.48 27.61 -1.55
C ASN A 140 3.82 26.70 -0.50
N LEU A 141 4.25 25.43 -0.50
CA LEU A 141 3.56 24.35 0.18
C LEU A 141 4.49 23.53 1.07
N LEU A 142 4.01 23.23 2.28
CA LEU A 142 4.50 22.14 3.12
C LEU A 142 3.51 20.97 3.02
N PRO A 143 3.76 19.99 2.12
CA PRO A 143 2.78 18.98 1.73
C PRO A 143 2.24 18.16 2.90
N PHE A 144 3.10 17.77 3.86
CA PHE A 144 2.67 16.95 5.00
C PHE A 144 1.72 17.74 5.91
N GLN A 145 2.08 18.97 6.28
CA GLN A 145 1.30 19.86 7.12
C GLN A 145 -0.03 20.25 6.47
N ALA A 146 0.00 20.58 5.17
CA ALA A 146 -1.20 20.89 4.41
C ALA A 146 -2.16 19.70 4.35
N ALA A 147 -1.65 18.52 4.02
CA ALA A 147 -2.45 17.30 3.99
C ALA A 147 -2.98 16.95 5.38
N LEU A 148 -2.17 17.03 6.43
CA LEU A 148 -2.59 16.77 7.81
C LEU A 148 -3.75 17.68 8.23
N ARG A 149 -3.69 18.97 7.89
CA ARG A 149 -4.77 19.93 8.16
C ARG A 149 -6.06 19.57 7.40
N ILE A 150 -5.95 19.18 6.14
CA ILE A 150 -7.10 18.73 5.33
C ILE A 150 -7.69 17.44 5.91
N ILE A 151 -6.86 16.45 6.20
CA ILE A 151 -7.26 15.17 6.79
C ILE A 151 -7.98 15.39 8.12
N LYS A 152 -7.46 16.27 9.00
CA LYS A 152 -8.11 16.59 10.28
C LYS A 152 -9.50 17.22 10.07
N GLN A 153 -9.61 18.24 9.22
CA GLN A 153 -10.87 18.97 9.03
C GLN A 153 -11.91 18.19 8.22
N CYS A 154 -11.48 17.24 7.38
CA CYS A 154 -12.36 16.41 6.57
C CYS A 154 -12.63 15.03 7.18
N ASP A 155 -12.12 14.71 8.37
CA ASP A 155 -12.15 13.35 8.94
C ASP A 155 -11.66 12.28 7.95
N GLY A 156 -10.47 12.53 7.43
CA GLY A 156 -9.79 11.69 6.46
C GLY A 156 -10.05 12.03 5.00
N VAL A 157 -9.22 11.48 4.11
CA VAL A 157 -9.25 11.75 2.67
C VAL A 157 -9.18 10.44 1.89
N SER A 158 -10.09 10.24 0.94
CA SER A 158 -10.10 9.03 0.11
C SER A 158 -9.18 9.12 -1.09
N LYS A 159 -8.93 7.97 -1.73
CA LYS A 159 -8.20 7.91 -3.01
C LYS A 159 -8.83 8.77 -4.11
N ASP A 160 -10.15 8.90 -4.11
CA ASP A 160 -10.88 9.69 -5.10
C ASP A 160 -10.91 11.18 -4.78
N GLU A 161 -10.64 11.56 -3.53
CA GLU A 161 -10.48 12.95 -3.09
C GLU A 161 -9.03 13.45 -3.22
N GLY A 162 -8.08 12.52 -3.36
CA GLY A 162 -6.64 12.79 -3.38
C GLY A 162 -6.19 13.81 -4.43
N PHE A 163 -6.90 13.93 -5.56
CA PHE A 163 -6.57 14.93 -6.56
C PHE A 163 -6.69 16.37 -6.03
N ILE A 164 -7.56 16.63 -5.05
CA ILE A 164 -7.70 17.96 -4.43
C ILE A 164 -6.48 18.25 -3.54
N VAL A 165 -5.96 17.23 -2.87
CA VAL A 165 -4.78 17.33 -1.99
C VAL A 165 -3.51 17.50 -2.84
N ASN A 166 -3.26 16.57 -3.77
CA ASN A 166 -2.04 16.53 -4.56
C ASN A 166 -1.93 17.64 -5.62
N THR A 167 -2.98 18.44 -5.86
CA THR A 167 -2.93 19.62 -6.75
C THR A 167 -2.91 20.95 -5.99
N LEU A 168 -2.98 20.92 -4.65
CA LEU A 168 -2.82 22.10 -3.81
C LEU A 168 -1.42 22.69 -4.00
N LYS A 169 -1.34 24.01 -4.19
CA LYS A 169 -0.06 24.69 -4.46
C LYS A 169 0.45 25.53 -3.29
N ALA A 170 -0.44 26.04 -2.43
CA ALA A 170 -0.05 26.96 -1.38
C ALA A 170 -0.73 26.66 -0.04
N MET A 171 -0.03 26.93 1.06
CA MET A 171 -0.58 26.79 2.41
C MET A 171 -1.84 27.64 2.63
N GLY A 172 -1.94 28.80 1.98
CA GLY A 172 -3.11 29.69 2.05
C GLY A 172 -4.38 29.13 1.40
N ASP A 173 -4.28 28.11 0.54
CA ASP A 173 -5.41 27.51 -0.15
C ASP A 173 -5.99 26.28 0.56
N VAL A 174 -5.45 25.90 1.73
CA VAL A 174 -5.90 24.70 2.47
C VAL A 174 -7.40 24.75 2.79
N ASN A 175 -7.91 25.87 3.28
CA ASN A 175 -9.33 26.00 3.61
C ASN A 175 -10.22 25.89 2.35
N LYS A 176 -9.74 26.35 1.19
CA LYS A 176 -10.44 26.17 -0.09
C LYS A 176 -10.48 24.69 -0.50
N ALA A 177 -9.37 23.96 -0.30
CA ALA A 177 -9.30 22.52 -0.55
C ALA A 177 -10.28 21.74 0.34
N VAL A 178 -10.36 22.07 1.63
CA VAL A 178 -11.35 21.50 2.57
C VAL A 178 -12.77 21.73 2.06
N GLY A 179 -13.12 22.98 1.71
CA GLY A 179 -14.43 23.29 1.14
C GLY A 179 -14.73 22.55 -0.18
N SER A 180 -13.71 22.33 -1.01
CA SER A 180 -13.85 21.54 -2.24
C SER A 180 -14.12 20.06 -1.96
N ILE A 181 -13.45 19.45 -0.97
CA ILE A 181 -13.73 18.07 -0.55
C ILE A 181 -15.16 17.94 -0.01
N GLN A 182 -15.60 18.89 0.81
CA GLN A 182 -16.96 18.88 1.34
C GLN A 182 -18.02 18.99 0.22
N ARG A 183 -17.82 19.87 -0.77
CA ARG A 183 -18.71 19.94 -1.95
C ARG A 183 -18.67 18.67 -2.78
N TYR A 184 -17.48 18.12 -3.00
CA TYR A 184 -17.29 16.86 -3.72
C TYR A 184 -18.08 15.72 -3.05
N ARG A 185 -18.02 15.61 -1.72
CA ARG A 185 -18.77 14.58 -0.96
C ARG A 185 -20.27 14.76 -1.10
N LYS A 186 -20.80 15.98 -0.99
CA LYS A 186 -22.23 16.24 -1.19
C LYS A 186 -22.72 15.78 -2.56
N GLY A 187 -21.97 16.07 -3.63
CA GLY A 187 -22.32 15.59 -4.96
C GLY A 187 -22.16 14.07 -5.14
N LEU A 188 -21.15 13.49 -4.48
CA LEU A 188 -20.96 12.04 -4.45
C LEU A 188 -22.12 11.31 -3.74
N ASP A 189 -22.66 11.90 -2.67
CA ASP A 189 -23.81 11.35 -1.94
C ASP A 189 -25.07 11.31 -2.81
N LEU A 190 -25.35 12.38 -3.57
CA LEU A 190 -26.43 12.37 -4.57
C LEU A 190 -26.21 11.30 -5.65
N ALA A 191 -24.98 11.18 -6.16
CA ALA A 191 -24.65 10.16 -7.15
C ALA A 191 -24.77 8.73 -6.60
N ARG A 192 -24.67 8.52 -5.28
CA ARG A 192 -24.87 7.20 -4.65
C ARG A 192 -26.32 6.74 -4.72
N GLU A 193 -27.28 7.67 -4.65
CA GLU A 193 -28.72 7.37 -4.75
C GLU A 193 -29.07 6.82 -6.14
N GLU A 194 -28.39 7.29 -7.19
CA GLU A 194 -28.54 6.82 -8.58
C GLU A 194 -27.75 5.53 -8.88
N GLY A 195 -26.91 5.09 -7.96
CA GLY A 195 -26.14 3.86 -8.06
C GLY A 195 -24.74 4.01 -8.67
N ARG A 196 -24.10 2.87 -8.90
CA ARG A 196 -22.63 2.78 -9.12
C ARG A 196 -22.13 3.50 -10.37
N ASP A 197 -22.89 3.46 -11.46
CA ASP A 197 -22.49 4.12 -12.70
C ASP A 197 -22.51 5.64 -12.58
N ALA A 198 -23.47 6.17 -11.81
CA ALA A 198 -23.54 7.60 -11.51
C ALA A 198 -22.35 8.04 -10.65
N ILE A 199 -22.01 7.27 -9.60
CA ILE A 199 -20.79 7.50 -8.79
C ILE A 199 -19.55 7.60 -9.69
N ARG A 200 -19.35 6.60 -10.56
CA ARG A 200 -18.17 6.56 -11.44
C ARG A 200 -18.12 7.76 -12.38
N LYS A 201 -19.25 8.11 -13.01
CA LYS A 201 -19.35 9.28 -13.89
C LYS A 201 -19.05 10.57 -13.13
N TYR A 202 -19.61 10.72 -11.93
CA TYR A 202 -19.38 11.88 -11.07
C TYR A 202 -17.89 12.05 -10.72
N VAL A 203 -17.23 10.99 -10.24
CA VAL A 203 -15.79 11.05 -9.91
C VAL A 203 -14.95 11.45 -11.11
N ILE A 204 -15.16 10.79 -12.27
CA ILE A 204 -14.44 11.10 -13.50
C ILE A 204 -14.68 12.55 -13.93
N GLN A 205 -15.92 13.02 -13.86
CA GLN A 205 -16.27 14.38 -14.24
C GLN A 205 -15.56 15.42 -13.37
N GLN A 206 -15.60 15.28 -12.05
CA GLN A 206 -14.93 16.19 -11.11
C GLN A 206 -13.41 16.25 -11.35
N GLN A 207 -12.80 15.10 -11.62
CA GLN A 207 -11.39 15.03 -11.96
C GLN A 207 -11.08 15.70 -13.31
N CYS A 208 -11.91 15.48 -14.33
CA CYS A 208 -11.77 16.12 -15.63
C CYS A 208 -11.93 17.65 -15.54
N ASP A 209 -12.87 18.14 -14.73
CA ASP A 209 -13.10 19.58 -14.53
C ASP A 209 -11.89 20.24 -13.86
N MET A 210 -11.32 19.59 -12.84
CA MET A 210 -10.06 20.04 -12.25
C MET A 210 -8.92 20.04 -13.28
N ALA A 211 -8.79 18.97 -14.07
CA ALA A 211 -7.73 18.85 -15.08
C ALA A 211 -7.85 19.94 -16.14
N LYS A 212 -9.07 20.29 -16.55
CA LYS A 212 -9.34 21.35 -17.52
C LYS A 212 -8.89 22.71 -16.99
N GLY A 213 -9.08 22.96 -15.69
CA GLY A 213 -8.58 24.16 -15.03
C GLY A 213 -7.05 24.20 -14.95
N LEU A 214 -6.43 23.12 -14.48
CA LEU A 214 -4.99 23.05 -14.24
C LEU A 214 -4.15 23.02 -15.53
N TYR A 215 -4.65 22.38 -16.59
CA TYR A 215 -3.96 22.23 -17.88
C TYR A 215 -4.50 23.18 -18.96
N ARG A 216 -5.13 24.29 -18.58
CA ARG A 216 -5.79 25.23 -19.50
C ARG A 216 -4.93 25.60 -20.70
N ASP A 217 -3.69 26.02 -20.46
CA ASP A 217 -2.80 26.49 -21.53
C ASP A 217 -2.47 25.37 -22.54
N GLU A 218 -2.24 24.14 -22.06
CA GLU A 218 -1.98 22.98 -22.92
C GLU A 218 -3.25 22.54 -23.66
N VAL A 219 -4.41 22.65 -23.03
CA VAL A 219 -5.71 22.42 -23.68
C VAL A 219 -5.89 23.43 -24.83
N ASP A 220 -5.71 24.72 -24.56
CA ASP A 220 -5.90 25.79 -25.54
C ASP A 220 -4.93 25.65 -26.72
N GLU A 221 -3.67 25.29 -26.45
CA GLU A 221 -2.67 24.97 -27.47
C GLU A 221 -3.14 23.81 -28.37
N ARG A 222 -3.60 22.71 -27.78
CA ARG A 222 -4.02 21.52 -28.54
C ARG A 222 -5.33 21.74 -29.30
N LEU A 223 -6.25 22.54 -28.78
CA LEU A 223 -7.45 22.95 -29.52
C LEU A 223 -7.08 23.77 -30.77
N LYS A 224 -6.05 24.62 -30.72
CA LYS A 224 -5.52 25.31 -31.92
C LYS A 224 -4.97 24.32 -32.95
N TYR A 225 -4.30 23.26 -32.52
CA TYR A 225 -3.84 22.19 -33.42
C TYR A 225 -5.01 21.44 -34.07
N ILE A 226 -6.09 21.16 -33.34
CA ILE A 226 -7.30 20.52 -33.88
C ILE A 226 -7.93 21.39 -34.96
N ARG A 227 -8.12 22.69 -34.69
CA ARG A 227 -8.68 23.63 -35.68
C ARG A 227 -7.80 23.74 -36.93
N SER A 228 -6.48 23.70 -36.74
CA SER A 228 -5.50 23.68 -37.83
C SER A 228 -5.56 22.38 -38.63
N TYR A 229 -5.77 21.25 -37.95
CA TYR A 229 -5.91 19.93 -38.55
C TYR A 229 -7.19 19.84 -39.37
N TYR A 230 -8.30 20.32 -38.82
CA TYR A 230 -9.60 20.38 -39.48
C TYR A 230 -9.52 21.13 -40.83
N LYS A 231 -8.85 22.29 -40.86
CA LYS A 231 -8.69 23.11 -42.07
C LYS A 231 -7.61 22.62 -43.04
N SER A 232 -6.74 21.70 -42.62
CA SER A 232 -5.58 21.28 -43.40
C SER A 232 -5.98 20.38 -44.58
N LYS A 233 -5.40 20.63 -45.75
CA LYS A 233 -5.50 19.78 -46.95
C LYS A 233 -4.23 18.96 -47.22
N SER A 234 -3.21 19.04 -46.34
CA SER A 234 -1.90 18.42 -46.54
C SER A 234 -1.72 17.18 -45.64
N ARG A 235 -1.50 16.02 -46.26
CA ARG A 235 -1.27 14.75 -45.54
C ARG A 235 -0.05 14.79 -44.60
N ALA A 236 1.03 15.45 -45.03
CA ALA A 236 2.24 15.61 -44.20
C ALA A 236 2.01 16.55 -43.00
N LYS A 237 1.24 17.63 -43.20
CA LYS A 237 0.84 18.53 -42.10
C LYS A 237 -0.09 17.83 -41.11
N ASP A 238 -1.02 17.04 -41.62
CA ASP A 238 -1.97 16.24 -40.85
C ASP A 238 -1.28 15.26 -39.91
N GLY A 239 -0.25 14.54 -40.39
CA GLY A 239 0.52 13.63 -39.55
C GLY A 239 1.20 14.34 -38.36
N ARG A 240 1.82 15.51 -38.60
CA ARG A 240 2.46 16.31 -37.55
C ARG A 240 1.46 16.86 -36.53
N LEU A 241 0.31 17.35 -37.00
CA LEU A 241 -0.74 17.88 -36.13
C LEU A 241 -1.38 16.78 -35.27
N LEU A 242 -1.73 15.63 -35.86
CA LEU A 242 -2.26 14.50 -35.11
C LEU A 242 -1.29 14.04 -34.03
N TYR A 243 0.00 13.94 -34.35
CA TYR A 243 1.03 13.64 -33.36
C TYR A 243 1.02 14.65 -32.21
N ALA A 244 0.96 15.96 -32.51
CA ALA A 244 0.93 17.01 -31.50
C ALA A 244 -0.36 17.00 -30.64
N ILE A 245 -1.50 16.63 -31.23
CA ILE A 245 -2.79 16.54 -30.54
C ILE A 245 -2.81 15.36 -29.56
N VAL A 246 -2.36 14.18 -29.99
CA VAL A 246 -2.52 12.94 -29.21
C VAL A 246 -1.34 12.61 -28.30
N LYS A 247 -0.15 13.22 -28.50
CA LYS A 247 1.04 12.90 -27.67
C LYS A 247 0.75 13.15 -26.18
N GLY A 248 0.92 12.12 -25.34
CA GLY A 248 0.83 12.22 -23.89
C GLY A 248 2.20 12.10 -23.20
N GLY A 249 2.20 11.92 -21.88
CA GLY A 249 3.43 11.67 -21.11
C GLY A 249 4.16 10.38 -21.52
N LYS A 250 3.41 9.36 -21.97
CA LYS A 250 3.94 8.11 -22.55
C LYS A 250 4.14 8.17 -24.08
N GLY A 251 4.06 9.36 -24.66
CA GLY A 251 4.11 9.58 -26.11
C GLY A 251 2.77 9.37 -26.82
N SER A 252 2.81 9.22 -28.14
CA SER A 252 1.64 9.09 -29.03
C SER A 252 1.35 7.65 -29.49
N ARG A 253 2.13 6.67 -28.99
CA ARG A 253 2.05 5.25 -29.39
C ARG A 253 1.22 4.41 -28.43
N THR A 254 0.58 5.01 -27.42
CA THR A 254 -0.35 4.24 -26.56
C THR A 254 -1.60 3.87 -27.36
N SER A 255 -2.26 2.77 -26.98
CA SER A 255 -3.46 2.29 -27.66
C SER A 255 -4.55 3.36 -27.70
N GLU A 256 -4.72 4.13 -26.62
CA GLU A 256 -5.70 5.21 -26.53
C GLU A 256 -5.34 6.41 -27.40
N ALA A 257 -4.05 6.74 -27.53
CA ALA A 257 -3.58 7.81 -28.41
C ALA A 257 -3.78 7.45 -29.89
N ILE A 258 -3.49 6.19 -30.25
CA ILE A 258 -3.71 5.64 -31.58
C ILE A 258 -5.22 5.65 -31.90
N ARG A 259 -6.05 5.22 -30.94
CA ARG A 259 -7.52 5.24 -31.09
C ARG A 259 -8.02 6.66 -31.34
N LEU A 260 -7.65 7.64 -30.51
CA LEU A 260 -8.03 9.03 -30.72
C LEU A 260 -7.58 9.54 -32.10
N ALA A 261 -6.35 9.23 -32.52
CA ALA A 261 -5.87 9.63 -33.84
C ALA A 261 -6.68 9.00 -34.98
N GLY A 262 -7.14 7.76 -34.82
CA GLY A 262 -8.09 7.10 -35.73
C GLY A 262 -9.44 7.82 -35.75
N ASP A 263 -10.04 8.03 -34.58
CA ASP A 263 -11.34 8.71 -34.42
C ASP A 263 -11.32 10.10 -35.08
N LEU A 264 -10.25 10.87 -34.90
CA LEU A 264 -10.11 12.21 -35.50
C LEU A 264 -9.98 12.15 -37.03
N LYS A 265 -9.29 11.14 -37.59
CA LYS A 265 -9.22 10.94 -39.05
C LYS A 265 -10.58 10.58 -39.63
N ASP A 266 -11.32 9.71 -38.95
CA ASP A 266 -12.64 9.27 -39.39
C ASP A 266 -13.65 10.41 -39.33
N LEU A 267 -13.64 11.20 -38.26
CA LEU A 267 -14.45 12.42 -38.15
C LEU A 267 -14.12 13.41 -39.29
N LYS A 268 -12.83 13.59 -39.60
CA LYS A 268 -12.43 14.49 -40.69
C LYS A 268 -12.89 13.98 -42.05
N LYS A 269 -12.79 12.68 -42.30
CA LYS A 269 -13.26 12.03 -43.54
C LYS A 269 -14.78 12.18 -43.70
N LYS A 270 -15.53 12.11 -42.59
CA LYS A 270 -16.99 12.28 -42.56
C LYS A 270 -17.46 13.74 -42.64
N GLY A 271 -16.54 14.71 -42.67
CA GLY A 271 -16.89 16.14 -42.67
C GLY A 271 -17.50 16.61 -41.34
N ALA A 272 -17.25 15.90 -40.24
CA ALA A 272 -17.80 16.25 -38.93
C ALA A 272 -17.34 17.64 -38.46
N PRO A 273 -18.17 18.39 -37.72
CA PRO A 273 -17.80 19.72 -37.24
C PRO A 273 -16.55 19.71 -36.36
N SER A 274 -15.71 20.76 -36.44
CA SER A 274 -14.51 20.91 -35.60
C SER A 274 -14.83 20.81 -34.10
N LYS A 275 -16.01 21.25 -33.66
CA LYS A 275 -16.45 21.13 -32.26
C LYS A 275 -16.56 19.68 -31.78
N GLU A 276 -16.97 18.76 -32.65
CA GLU A 276 -17.06 17.33 -32.31
C GLU A 276 -15.67 16.74 -32.10
N MET A 277 -14.70 17.11 -32.96
CA MET A 277 -13.30 16.73 -32.81
C MET A 277 -12.69 17.27 -31.51
N GLU A 278 -12.95 18.54 -31.20
CA GLU A 278 -12.54 19.16 -29.93
C GLU A 278 -13.12 18.39 -28.73
N GLY A 279 -14.39 17.99 -28.79
CA GLY A 279 -15.03 17.17 -27.76
C GLY A 279 -14.36 15.80 -27.56
N ARG A 280 -14.07 15.06 -28.64
CA ARG A 280 -13.36 13.78 -28.57
C ARG A 280 -11.97 13.92 -27.96
N PHE A 281 -11.24 14.96 -28.35
CA PHE A 281 -9.94 15.27 -27.78
C PHE A 281 -10.04 15.58 -26.29
N LEU A 282 -10.96 16.44 -25.86
CA LEU A 282 -11.12 16.82 -24.46
C LEU A 282 -11.41 15.61 -23.58
N SER A 283 -12.35 14.74 -23.99
CA SER A 283 -12.66 13.51 -23.25
C SER A 283 -11.45 12.60 -23.09
N TYR A 284 -10.64 12.44 -24.14
CA TYR A 284 -9.40 11.67 -24.06
C TYR A 284 -8.35 12.34 -23.16
N PHE A 285 -8.09 13.62 -23.39
CA PHE A 285 -6.95 14.33 -22.81
C PHE A 285 -7.14 14.59 -21.31
N LEU A 286 -8.34 14.97 -20.89
CA LEU A 286 -8.63 15.24 -19.49
C LEU A 286 -8.56 13.96 -18.65
N ILE A 287 -9.12 12.85 -19.15
CA ILE A 287 -9.00 11.52 -18.51
C ILE A 287 -7.52 11.11 -18.43
N LEU A 288 -6.77 11.27 -19.52
CA LEU A 288 -5.35 10.92 -19.54
C LEU A 288 -4.57 11.69 -18.45
N LYS A 289 -4.86 12.96 -18.25
CA LYS A 289 -4.18 13.81 -17.26
C LYS A 289 -4.61 13.49 -15.83
N SER A 290 -5.89 13.19 -15.60
CA SER A 290 -6.40 12.92 -14.25
C SER A 290 -6.12 11.50 -13.75
N ASN A 291 -5.96 10.51 -14.65
CA ASN A 291 -5.77 9.11 -14.28
C ASN A 291 -4.61 8.87 -13.30
N ALA A 292 -3.55 9.69 -13.34
CA ALA A 292 -2.39 9.53 -12.48
C ALA A 292 -2.63 9.98 -11.02
N TRP A 293 -3.68 10.75 -10.73
CA TRP A 293 -3.89 11.32 -9.40
C TRP A 293 -4.20 10.29 -8.32
N ARG A 294 -4.92 9.22 -8.66
CA ARG A 294 -5.15 8.09 -7.75
C ARG A 294 -3.84 7.40 -7.34
N ASP A 295 -2.83 7.40 -8.22
CA ASP A 295 -1.52 6.83 -7.94
C ASP A 295 -0.66 7.76 -7.07
N TYR A 296 -0.76 9.09 -7.27
CA TYR A 296 -0.02 10.06 -6.47
C TYR A 296 -0.49 10.10 -5.01
N ILE A 297 -1.80 10.06 -4.76
CA ILE A 297 -2.30 10.02 -3.39
C ILE A 297 -1.96 8.71 -2.70
N ASP A 298 -2.00 7.57 -3.42
CA ASP A 298 -1.60 6.27 -2.88
C ASP A 298 -0.12 6.26 -2.48
N ALA A 299 0.77 6.75 -3.35
CA ALA A 299 2.18 6.89 -3.02
C ALA A 299 2.39 7.85 -1.84
N THR A 300 1.77 9.03 -1.89
CA THR A 300 1.83 10.03 -0.80
C THR A 300 1.39 9.43 0.54
N ALA A 301 0.29 8.67 0.55
CA ALA A 301 -0.21 7.99 1.75
C ALA A 301 0.84 7.04 2.34
N ARG A 302 1.46 6.19 1.52
CA ARG A 302 2.46 5.22 1.96
C ARG A 302 3.68 5.92 2.58
N TYR A 303 4.18 6.98 1.94
CA TYR A 303 5.29 7.76 2.49
C TYR A 303 4.91 8.47 3.79
N PHE A 304 3.72 9.08 3.86
CA PHE A 304 3.30 9.81 5.07
C PHE A 304 3.09 8.90 6.27
N ARG A 305 2.64 7.66 6.05
CA ARG A 305 2.48 6.65 7.12
C ARG A 305 3.79 6.24 7.77
N MET A 306 4.93 6.40 7.10
CA MET A 306 6.24 6.08 7.69
C MET A 306 6.55 6.92 8.93
N GLY A 307 5.96 8.11 9.06
CA GLY A 307 6.10 8.96 10.25
C GLY A 307 5.15 8.61 11.41
N GLY A 308 4.37 7.52 11.33
CA GLY A 308 3.47 7.05 12.39
C GLY A 308 2.18 7.88 12.64
N ILE A 309 2.11 9.12 12.12
CA ILE A 309 0.99 10.04 12.40
C ILE A 309 -0.30 9.67 11.65
N LEU A 310 -0.19 9.01 10.50
CA LEU A 310 -1.33 8.67 9.65
C LEU A 310 -1.57 7.16 9.59
N THR A 311 -2.83 6.77 9.48
CA THR A 311 -3.29 5.40 9.21
C THR A 311 -4.20 5.40 7.96
N ILE A 312 -4.57 4.21 7.49
CA ILE A 312 -5.60 4.04 6.45
C ILE A 312 -6.78 3.29 7.05
N ARG A 313 -7.88 3.99 7.33
CA ARG A 313 -9.14 3.36 7.74
C ARG A 313 -10.02 3.15 6.50
N ARG A 314 -10.27 1.89 6.15
CA ARG A 314 -10.99 1.48 4.93
C ARG A 314 -10.32 1.98 3.63
N SER A 315 -10.80 3.09 3.08
CA SER A 315 -10.34 3.71 1.83
C SER A 315 -9.88 5.16 2.02
N ARG A 316 -9.73 5.60 3.28
CA ARG A 316 -9.36 6.96 3.65
C ARG A 316 -8.06 6.97 4.46
N ILE A 317 -7.21 7.96 4.19
CA ILE A 317 -6.10 8.30 5.07
C ILE A 317 -6.69 9.09 6.24
N ASN A 318 -6.39 8.68 7.47
CA ASN A 318 -6.85 9.31 8.71
C ASN A 318 -5.66 9.62 9.62
N ILE A 319 -5.87 10.47 10.62
CA ILE A 319 -4.90 10.64 11.72
C ILE A 319 -5.01 9.41 12.62
N ALA A 320 -3.86 8.78 12.88
CA ALA A 320 -3.77 7.65 13.81
C ALA A 320 -4.18 8.09 15.22
N GLU A 321 -4.99 7.29 15.89
CA GLU A 321 -5.56 7.67 17.19
C GLU A 321 -4.48 7.86 18.26
N THR A 322 -3.46 7.00 18.22
CA THR A 322 -2.29 7.03 19.12
C THR A 322 -1.40 8.26 18.97
N HIS A 323 -1.55 9.01 17.88
CA HIS A 323 -0.69 10.14 17.51
C HIS A 323 -1.47 11.46 17.31
N ARG A 324 -2.74 11.53 17.77
CA ARG A 324 -3.57 12.73 17.64
C ARG A 324 -2.97 13.94 18.36
N ASP A 325 -2.36 13.71 19.52
CA ASP A 325 -1.64 14.74 20.29
C ASP A 325 -0.48 15.36 19.50
N ILE A 326 0.31 14.55 18.80
CA ILE A 326 1.42 15.02 17.95
C ILE A 326 0.87 15.71 16.71
N ALA A 327 -0.20 15.18 16.09
CA ALA A 327 -0.85 15.84 14.97
C ALA A 327 -1.35 17.24 15.34
N ASP A 328 -1.92 17.39 16.53
CA ASP A 328 -2.39 18.67 17.06
C ASP A 328 -1.23 19.63 17.33
N TRP A 329 -0.14 19.14 17.91
CA TRP A 329 1.09 19.91 18.08
C TRP A 329 1.65 20.38 16.73
N ILE A 330 1.74 19.51 15.72
CA ILE A 330 2.20 19.89 14.37
C ILE A 330 1.32 21.01 13.83
N LEU A 331 0.00 20.88 13.92
CA LEU A 331 -0.92 21.86 13.36
C LEU A 331 -0.95 23.19 14.12
N SER A 332 -0.47 23.22 15.37
CA SER A 332 -0.34 24.44 16.17
C SER A 332 0.97 25.20 15.94
N GLN A 333 1.95 24.62 15.25
CA GLN A 333 3.21 25.32 14.97
C GLN A 333 3.09 26.26 13.76
N ASP A 334 3.83 27.36 13.81
CA ASP A 334 4.01 28.28 12.68
C ASP A 334 5.14 27.81 11.76
N TRP A 335 4.80 26.88 10.87
CA TRP A 335 5.77 26.33 9.91
C TRP A 335 6.14 27.34 8.83
N VAL A 336 7.44 27.54 8.63
CA VAL A 336 7.99 28.46 7.62
C VAL A 336 8.79 27.69 6.58
N ILE A 337 8.47 27.94 5.30
CA ILE A 337 9.23 27.43 4.16
C ILE A 337 10.62 28.05 4.16
N LYS A 338 11.67 27.21 4.07
CA LYS A 338 13.05 27.67 4.07
C LYS A 338 13.45 28.15 2.67
N LYS A 339 14.30 29.17 2.62
CA LYS A 339 14.91 29.64 1.36
C LYS A 339 15.94 28.62 0.87
N ASN A 340 16.22 28.62 -0.43
CA ASN A 340 17.07 27.61 -1.08
C ASN A 340 18.47 27.43 -0.45
N GLY A 341 19.09 28.50 0.10
CA GLY A 341 20.41 28.42 0.73
C GLY A 341 20.39 27.61 2.03
N ASP A 342 19.43 27.89 2.90
CA ASP A 342 19.33 27.30 4.24
C ASP A 342 18.58 25.95 4.25
N TYR A 343 17.83 25.67 3.18
CA TYR A 343 16.94 24.52 3.12
C TYR A 343 17.70 23.19 3.17
N LEU A 344 18.82 23.04 2.47
CA LEU A 344 19.53 21.76 2.43
C LEU A 344 20.18 21.41 3.77
N GLU A 345 20.72 22.41 4.46
CA GLU A 345 21.25 22.22 5.82
C GLU A 345 20.13 21.77 6.77
N TYR A 346 18.99 22.46 6.74
CA TYR A 346 17.81 22.08 7.51
C TYR A 346 17.29 20.67 7.14
N LEU A 347 17.18 20.37 5.85
CA LEU A 347 16.70 19.08 5.34
C LEU A 347 17.60 17.93 5.78
N HIS A 348 18.91 18.12 5.80
CA HIS A 348 19.87 17.07 6.16
C HIS A 348 20.07 16.91 7.67
N ASP A 349 19.59 17.84 8.49
CA ASP A 349 19.68 17.77 9.95
C ASP A 349 18.68 16.75 10.55
N HIS A 350 19.19 15.71 11.19
CA HIS A 350 18.37 14.65 11.78
C HIS A 350 17.65 15.05 13.07
N ALA A 351 18.08 16.12 13.75
CA ALA A 351 17.52 16.56 15.03
C ALA A 351 16.41 17.61 14.85
N LEU A 352 16.28 18.20 13.66
CA LEU A 352 15.31 19.24 13.36
C LEU A 352 14.14 18.73 12.49
N PRO A 353 12.90 19.22 12.74
CA PRO A 353 12.50 20.01 13.91
C PRO A 353 12.55 19.18 15.21
N VAL A 354 12.74 19.86 16.35
CA VAL A 354 12.63 19.22 17.67
C VAL A 354 11.18 18.80 17.89
N LEU A 355 10.95 17.51 18.11
CA LEU A 355 9.63 16.92 18.26
C LEU A 355 9.22 16.85 19.74
N PRO A 356 7.92 16.71 20.05
CA PRO A 356 7.48 16.37 21.40
C PRO A 356 8.17 15.12 21.95
N GLN A 357 8.41 14.11 21.10
CA GLN A 357 9.10 12.87 21.46
C GLN A 357 10.56 13.07 21.92
N ASP A 358 11.17 14.23 21.70
CA ASP A 358 12.52 14.52 22.20
C ASP A 358 12.52 14.99 23.66
N LYS A 359 11.34 15.30 24.21
CA LYS A 359 11.17 15.87 25.54
C LYS A 359 10.77 14.78 26.52
N ILE A 360 11.60 14.60 27.55
CA ILE A 360 11.39 13.56 28.55
C ILE A 360 10.05 13.68 29.28
N ASP A 361 9.62 14.90 29.62
CA ASP A 361 8.36 15.13 30.33
C ASP A 361 7.15 14.73 29.49
N TYR A 362 7.20 15.01 28.19
CA TYR A 362 6.17 14.57 27.26
C TYR A 362 6.14 13.04 27.16
N LEU A 363 7.30 12.41 26.99
CA LEU A 363 7.39 10.95 26.92
C LEU A 363 6.89 10.29 28.20
N ARG A 364 7.29 10.79 29.38
CA ARG A 364 6.86 10.25 30.68
C ARG A 364 5.35 10.34 30.83
N GLY A 365 4.77 11.51 30.57
CA GLY A 365 3.32 11.68 30.62
C GLY A 365 2.56 10.82 29.60
N LYS A 366 3.14 10.57 28.42
CA LYS A 366 2.53 9.67 27.42
C LYS A 366 2.65 8.21 27.84
N THR A 367 3.79 7.80 28.36
CA THR A 367 4.06 6.45 28.88
C THR A 367 3.12 6.09 30.02
N ASP A 368 2.92 6.98 30.99
CA ASP A 368 1.97 6.77 32.09
C ASP A 368 0.53 6.55 31.57
N ARG A 369 0.08 7.39 30.62
CA ARG A 369 -1.25 7.23 30.01
C ARG A 369 -1.41 5.90 29.28
N VAL A 370 -0.42 5.51 28.47
CA VAL A 370 -0.48 4.25 27.72
C VAL A 370 -0.43 3.06 28.68
N LEU A 371 0.29 3.15 29.80
CA LEU A 371 0.32 2.14 30.84
C LEU A 371 -1.07 1.93 31.45
N ASP A 372 -1.75 3.02 31.80
CA ASP A 372 -3.11 2.95 32.35
C ASP A 372 -4.08 2.28 31.36
N GLU A 373 -3.98 2.61 30.07
CA GLU A 373 -4.79 1.99 29.01
C GLU A 373 -4.48 0.48 28.87
N VAL A 374 -3.20 0.08 28.91
CA VAL A 374 -2.80 -1.34 28.89
C VAL A 374 -3.38 -2.07 30.09
N MET A 375 -3.33 -1.48 31.28
CA MET A 375 -3.89 -2.08 32.50
C MET A 375 -5.42 -2.20 32.44
N GLN A 376 -6.10 -1.23 31.83
CA GLN A 376 -7.54 -1.30 31.59
C GLN A 376 -7.90 -2.40 30.58
N LEU A 377 -7.20 -2.47 29.44
CA LEU A 377 -7.39 -3.49 28.41
C LEU A 377 -7.09 -4.90 28.93
N SER A 378 -6.02 -5.06 29.71
CA SER A 378 -5.69 -6.34 30.37
C SER A 378 -6.84 -6.83 31.25
N LYS A 379 -7.47 -5.93 32.02
CA LYS A 379 -8.65 -6.25 32.83
C LYS A 379 -9.87 -6.60 31.97
N SER A 380 -10.18 -5.81 30.94
CA SER A 380 -11.38 -6.01 30.09
C SER A 380 -11.29 -7.29 29.23
N THR A 381 -10.09 -7.66 28.81
CA THR A 381 -9.81 -8.86 28.02
C THR A 381 -9.58 -10.11 28.88
N ALA A 382 -9.39 -9.94 30.19
CA ALA A 382 -8.94 -10.97 31.13
C ALA A 382 -7.58 -11.60 30.76
N ILE A 383 -6.79 -10.96 29.91
CA ILE A 383 -5.42 -11.37 29.57
C ILE A 383 -4.47 -10.79 30.61
N LYS A 384 -3.70 -11.67 31.27
CA LYS A 384 -2.64 -11.24 32.19
C LYS A 384 -1.44 -10.73 31.40
N VAL A 385 -1.08 -9.47 31.60
CA VAL A 385 0.17 -8.89 31.08
C VAL A 385 1.29 -9.20 32.07
N GLU A 386 2.48 -9.56 31.56
CA GLU A 386 3.63 -9.83 32.43
C GLU A 386 4.05 -8.58 33.23
N PRO A 387 4.32 -8.71 34.54
CA PRO A 387 4.70 -7.56 35.39
C PRO A 387 5.96 -6.82 34.93
N LYS A 388 6.88 -7.49 34.22
CA LYS A 388 8.12 -6.87 33.70
C LYS A 388 7.85 -5.88 32.56
N ILE A 389 6.81 -6.10 31.75
CA ILE A 389 6.35 -5.16 30.70
C ILE A 389 5.79 -3.88 31.34
N VAL A 390 5.23 -4.01 32.55
CA VAL A 390 4.55 -2.95 33.31
C VAL A 390 5.53 -2.11 34.17
N LYS A 391 6.75 -2.60 34.41
CA LYS A 391 7.79 -1.86 35.16
C LYS A 391 8.51 -0.87 34.24
N ILE A 392 7.87 0.26 33.98
CA ILE A 392 8.56 1.44 33.45
C ILE A 392 9.48 1.97 34.55
N ASP A 393 10.76 2.06 34.24
CA ASP A 393 11.73 2.64 35.15
C ASP A 393 11.51 4.16 35.19
N LYS A 394 11.03 4.65 36.34
CA LYS A 394 10.72 6.07 36.55
C LYS A 394 11.96 6.95 36.57
N GLU A 395 13.14 6.37 36.74
CA GLU A 395 14.42 7.08 36.83
C GLU A 395 15.09 7.30 35.46
N ILE A 396 14.52 6.78 34.37
CA ILE A 396 15.06 7.00 33.03
C ILE A 396 15.11 8.50 32.73
N ALA A 397 16.33 8.99 32.49
CA ALA A 397 16.65 10.36 32.12
C ALA A 397 16.92 10.54 30.60
N ASP A 398 17.11 9.43 29.87
CA ASP A 398 17.37 9.44 28.43
C ASP A 398 16.04 9.36 27.64
N PRO A 399 15.67 10.38 26.84
CA PRO A 399 14.48 10.35 25.99
C PRO A 399 14.44 9.15 25.03
N LEU A 400 15.58 8.71 24.48
CA LEU A 400 15.60 7.59 23.54
C LEU A 400 15.21 6.28 24.23
N LEU A 401 15.76 6.03 25.41
CA LEU A 401 15.45 4.83 26.20
C LEU A 401 13.98 4.81 26.61
N LEU A 402 13.44 5.96 27.07
CA LEU A 402 12.02 6.06 27.43
C LEU A 402 11.11 5.92 26.22
N ARG A 403 11.50 6.46 25.06
CA ARG A 403 10.77 6.28 23.79
C ARG A 403 10.73 4.82 23.36
N LYS A 404 11.84 4.07 23.50
CA LYS A 404 11.88 2.62 23.22
C LYS A 404 10.95 1.83 24.16
N GLN A 405 10.92 2.18 25.45
CA GLN A 405 9.95 1.57 26.39
C GLN A 405 8.50 1.90 26.02
N LEU A 406 8.21 3.15 25.63
CA LEU A 406 6.88 3.54 25.15
C LEU A 406 6.46 2.73 23.91
N LEU A 407 7.37 2.44 22.98
CA LEU A 407 7.10 1.62 21.80
C LEU A 407 6.73 0.18 22.19
N ASN A 408 7.51 -0.45 23.08
CA ASN A 408 7.20 -1.80 23.57
C ASN A 408 5.82 -1.85 24.27
N LEU A 409 5.51 -0.83 25.08
CA LEU A 409 4.21 -0.74 25.74
C LEU A 409 3.07 -0.52 24.75
N THR A 410 3.31 0.27 23.69
CA THR A 410 2.34 0.47 22.60
C THR A 410 2.11 -0.82 21.82
N GLU A 411 3.14 -1.65 21.64
CA GLU A 411 3.01 -2.98 21.06
C GLU A 411 2.15 -3.89 21.93
N THR A 412 2.40 -3.98 23.24
CA THR A 412 1.52 -4.74 24.15
C THR A 412 0.08 -4.22 24.14
N LYS A 413 -0.12 -2.89 24.08
CA LYS A 413 -1.45 -2.30 23.91
C LYS A 413 -2.13 -2.78 22.63
N ARG A 414 -1.39 -2.83 21.52
CA ARG A 414 -1.89 -3.29 20.22
C ARG A 414 -2.28 -4.77 20.26
N GLU A 415 -1.45 -5.62 20.87
CA GLU A 415 -1.75 -7.06 21.05
C GLU A 415 -3.05 -7.28 21.84
N LEU A 416 -3.26 -6.52 22.91
CA LEU A 416 -4.51 -6.56 23.70
C LEU A 416 -5.70 -6.04 22.89
N LYS A 417 -5.52 -4.97 22.11
CA LYS A 417 -6.54 -4.44 21.20
C LYS A 417 -6.93 -5.46 20.13
N GLU A 418 -5.99 -6.22 19.59
CA GLU A 418 -6.30 -7.29 18.63
C GLU A 418 -7.20 -8.36 19.25
N TYR A 419 -6.95 -8.71 20.52
CA TYR A 419 -7.82 -9.64 21.25
C TYR A 419 -9.19 -9.05 21.55
N GLU A 420 -9.26 -7.81 22.04
CA GLU A 420 -10.54 -7.10 22.22
C GLU A 420 -11.32 -7.01 20.91
N TYR A 421 -10.62 -6.76 19.80
CA TYR A 421 -11.19 -6.74 18.47
C TYR A 421 -11.78 -8.10 18.10
N MET A 422 -11.05 -9.20 18.30
CA MET A 422 -11.57 -10.56 18.11
C MET A 422 -12.86 -10.79 18.91
N LEU A 423 -12.88 -10.42 20.20
CA LEU A 423 -14.08 -10.51 21.03
C LEU A 423 -15.24 -9.67 20.48
N SER A 424 -14.95 -8.50 19.91
CA SER A 424 -15.96 -7.65 19.27
C SER A 424 -16.56 -8.29 18.02
N LEU A 425 -15.74 -9.00 17.23
CA LEU A 425 -16.19 -9.74 16.04
C LEU A 425 -17.18 -10.85 16.43
N HIS A 426 -16.93 -11.52 17.56
CA HIS A 426 -17.84 -12.57 18.08
C HIS A 426 -19.21 -12.00 18.47
N ARG A 427 -19.26 -10.75 18.94
CA ARG A 427 -20.50 -10.07 19.36
C ARG A 427 -21.26 -9.38 18.22
N GLY A 428 -20.56 -9.00 17.14
CA GLY A 428 -21.15 -8.26 16.02
C GLY A 428 -22.05 -9.12 15.14
N LYS A 429 -23.27 -8.64 14.86
CA LYS A 429 -24.24 -9.32 13.98
C LYS A 429 -23.96 -9.14 12.49
N ASP A 430 -23.36 -8.01 12.11
CA ASP A 430 -23.01 -7.62 10.74
C ASP A 430 -21.51 -7.78 10.43
N THR A 431 -20.79 -8.52 11.29
CA THR A 431 -19.34 -8.72 11.18
C THR A 431 -18.96 -9.33 9.84
N VAL A 432 -19.66 -10.39 9.43
CA VAL A 432 -19.37 -11.11 8.19
C VAL A 432 -19.68 -10.23 6.97
N ASP A 433 -20.81 -9.52 6.96
CA ASP A 433 -21.15 -8.60 5.87
C ASP A 433 -20.04 -7.55 5.66
N LYS A 434 -19.55 -6.94 6.76
CA LYS A 434 -18.44 -5.98 6.71
C LYS A 434 -17.13 -6.58 6.19
N ILE A 435 -16.87 -7.86 6.43
CA ILE A 435 -15.69 -8.56 5.91
C ILE A 435 -15.87 -8.85 4.42
N VAL A 436 -17.04 -9.33 4.01
CA VAL A 436 -17.38 -9.62 2.61
C VAL A 436 -17.34 -8.34 1.76
N ASP A 437 -17.96 -7.25 2.22
CA ASP A 437 -17.92 -5.94 1.55
C ASP A 437 -16.50 -5.41 1.35
N TYR A 438 -15.58 -5.78 2.24
CA TYR A 438 -14.20 -5.36 2.14
C TYR A 438 -13.44 -6.14 1.05
N PHE A 439 -13.74 -7.43 0.83
CA PHE A 439 -13.21 -8.17 -0.31
C PHE A 439 -13.61 -7.53 -1.64
N ASP A 440 -14.83 -7.05 -1.72
CA ASP A 440 -15.32 -6.28 -2.87
C ASP A 440 -14.51 -5.00 -3.10
N SER A 441 -14.20 -4.26 -2.03
CA SER A 441 -13.38 -3.06 -2.08
C SER A 441 -11.95 -3.36 -2.55
N ILE A 442 -11.37 -4.48 -2.09
CA ILE A 442 -10.06 -4.97 -2.54
C ILE A 442 -10.11 -5.32 -4.02
N ASN A 443 -11.13 -6.03 -4.49
CA ASN A 443 -11.27 -6.43 -5.89
C ASN A 443 -11.44 -5.24 -6.84
N ARG A 444 -12.20 -4.22 -6.41
CA ARG A 444 -12.45 -2.99 -7.19
C ARG A 444 -11.28 -2.00 -7.21
N LYS A 445 -10.24 -2.23 -6.40
CA LYS A 445 -9.07 -1.34 -6.25
C LYS A 445 -9.42 0.03 -5.64
N ASP A 446 -10.49 0.06 -4.84
CA ASP A 446 -11.01 1.27 -4.18
C ASP A 446 -10.45 1.47 -2.77
N ILE A 447 -9.44 0.68 -2.40
CA ILE A 447 -8.65 0.85 -1.19
C ILE A 447 -7.37 1.66 -1.46
N LEU A 448 -6.84 2.26 -0.40
CA LEU A 448 -5.47 2.79 -0.35
C LEU A 448 -4.56 1.72 0.24
N GLY A 449 -3.30 1.64 -0.22
CA GLY A 449 -2.35 0.63 0.27
C GLY A 449 -2.21 -0.59 -0.63
N TYR A 450 -1.40 -1.56 -0.19
CA TYR A 450 -1.05 -2.74 -0.98
C TYR A 450 -2.13 -3.82 -0.89
N ARG A 451 -2.82 -4.09 -2.01
CA ARG A 451 -3.99 -4.99 -2.05
C ARG A 451 -3.75 -6.38 -1.45
N PRO A 452 -2.61 -7.07 -1.71
CA PRO A 452 -2.31 -8.35 -1.07
C PRO A 452 -2.32 -8.28 0.46
N THR A 453 -1.68 -7.27 1.07
CA THR A 453 -1.70 -7.09 2.53
C THR A 453 -3.12 -6.89 3.07
N HIS A 454 -3.96 -6.14 2.36
CA HIS A 454 -5.37 -5.99 2.74
C HIS A 454 -6.16 -7.29 2.58
N PHE A 455 -5.78 -8.15 1.63
CA PHE A 455 -6.40 -9.46 1.43
C PHE A 455 -6.04 -10.42 2.56
N GLU A 456 -4.75 -10.52 2.93
CA GLU A 456 -4.25 -11.23 4.12
C GLU A 456 -5.00 -10.79 5.37
N TRP A 457 -5.01 -9.48 5.63
CA TRP A 457 -5.69 -8.90 6.79
C TRP A 457 -7.19 -9.21 6.83
N ASN A 458 -7.88 -9.18 5.69
CA ASN A 458 -9.32 -9.43 5.66
C ASN A 458 -9.68 -10.91 5.80
N VAL A 459 -8.82 -11.82 5.33
CA VAL A 459 -8.95 -13.26 5.60
C VAL A 459 -8.69 -13.54 7.09
N TRP A 460 -7.66 -12.93 7.68
CA TRP A 460 -7.40 -13.03 9.12
C TRP A 460 -8.62 -12.62 9.95
N ARG A 461 -9.26 -11.49 9.61
CA ARG A 461 -10.51 -11.04 10.26
C ARG A 461 -11.64 -12.09 10.19
N GLY A 462 -11.75 -12.79 9.06
CA GLY A 462 -12.75 -13.84 8.91
C GLY A 462 -12.48 -15.04 9.82
N PHE A 463 -11.22 -15.44 9.98
CA PHE A 463 -10.86 -16.48 10.95
C PHE A 463 -10.97 -16.03 12.41
N LEU A 464 -10.61 -14.78 12.74
CA LEU A 464 -10.85 -14.24 14.07
C LEU A 464 -12.32 -14.24 14.46
N ALA A 465 -13.23 -14.11 13.48
CA ALA A 465 -14.66 -14.21 13.74
C ALA A 465 -15.10 -15.64 14.14
N ILE A 466 -14.34 -16.68 13.74
CA ILE A 466 -14.62 -18.10 13.96
C ILE A 466 -13.93 -18.58 15.26
N ASP A 467 -14.66 -18.42 16.38
CA ASP A 467 -14.39 -18.97 17.73
C ASP A 467 -12.96 -18.77 18.31
N LYS A 468 -12.68 -19.40 19.46
CA LYS A 468 -11.50 -19.13 20.29
C LYS A 468 -10.27 -19.91 19.84
N LEU A 469 -9.27 -19.15 19.43
CA LEU A 469 -7.89 -19.59 19.21
C LEU A 469 -7.20 -19.96 20.52
N LEU A 470 -6.27 -20.93 20.48
CA LEU A 470 -5.38 -21.22 21.61
C LEU A 470 -4.31 -20.15 21.81
N LYS A 471 -3.84 -19.56 20.72
CA LYS A 471 -2.88 -18.46 20.72
C LYS A 471 -3.60 -17.13 20.51
N LEU A 472 -2.96 -16.04 20.91
CA LEU A 472 -3.50 -14.70 20.72
C LEU A 472 -3.52 -14.33 19.22
N PRO A 473 -4.41 -13.42 18.79
CA PRO A 473 -4.54 -13.03 17.39
C PRO A 473 -3.23 -12.58 16.72
N HIS A 474 -2.39 -11.85 17.44
CA HIS A 474 -1.11 -11.34 16.93
C HIS A 474 -0.09 -12.48 16.67
N GLU A 475 -0.21 -13.60 17.37
CA GLU A 475 0.63 -14.79 17.17
C GLU A 475 0.18 -15.64 15.97
N CYS A 476 -0.98 -15.31 15.38
CA CYS A 476 -1.59 -16.09 14.29
C CYS A 476 -1.39 -15.47 12.89
N ARG A 477 -0.65 -14.35 12.77
CA ARG A 477 -0.39 -13.63 11.51
C ARG A 477 1.09 -13.31 11.34
N ASN A 478 1.57 -13.27 10.09
CA ASN A 478 2.94 -12.83 9.76
C ASN A 478 3.00 -11.48 9.02
N PHE A 479 1.86 -10.93 8.61
CA PHE A 479 1.75 -9.56 8.08
C PHE A 479 1.70 -8.53 9.22
N ASP A 480 2.03 -7.28 8.94
CA ASP A 480 2.10 -6.18 9.92
C ASP A 480 0.83 -5.31 9.93
N ILE A 481 0.46 -4.78 11.11
CA ILE A 481 -0.68 -3.87 11.31
C ILE A 481 -0.28 -2.64 12.14
N ASP A 482 -1.03 -1.56 12.01
CA ASP A 482 -0.86 -0.36 12.84
C ASP A 482 -1.66 -0.38 14.15
N ASP A 483 -1.46 0.63 15.00
CA ASP A 483 -2.10 0.71 16.31
C ASP A 483 -3.63 0.91 16.24
N ASP A 484 -4.14 1.19 15.04
CA ASP A 484 -5.56 1.26 14.68
C ASP A 484 -6.05 -0.06 14.02
N LEU A 485 -5.24 -1.11 14.12
CA LEU A 485 -5.45 -2.46 13.59
C LEU A 485 -5.62 -2.51 12.06
N GLN A 486 -5.04 -1.55 11.32
CA GLN A 486 -5.08 -1.51 9.87
C GLN A 486 -3.79 -2.10 9.27
N PRO A 487 -3.84 -2.79 8.11
CA PRO A 487 -2.65 -3.41 7.52
C PRO A 487 -1.58 -2.39 7.11
N ARG A 488 -0.30 -2.73 7.33
CA ARG A 488 0.88 -1.96 6.90
C ARG A 488 1.63 -2.66 5.77
N ASN A 489 2.22 -3.81 6.06
CA ASN A 489 3.08 -4.58 5.16
C ASN A 489 2.65 -6.05 5.11
N PHE A 490 2.87 -6.70 3.96
CA PHE A 490 2.62 -8.13 3.77
C PHE A 490 3.60 -8.99 4.57
N ALA A 491 3.29 -10.29 4.70
CA ALA A 491 4.17 -11.23 5.38
C ALA A 491 5.55 -11.33 4.68
N PRO A 492 6.66 -11.30 5.42
CA PRO A 492 7.98 -11.49 4.83
C PRO A 492 8.11 -12.91 4.23
N GLY A 493 8.88 -13.03 3.16
CA GLY A 493 9.08 -14.32 2.48
C GLY A 493 9.65 -15.40 3.40
N GLY A 494 9.22 -16.65 3.20
CA GLY A 494 9.70 -17.81 3.93
C GLY A 494 8.87 -18.20 5.16
N LYS A 495 7.79 -17.49 5.44
CA LYS A 495 6.77 -17.86 6.44
C LYS A 495 5.40 -17.92 5.77
N PRO A 496 4.46 -18.75 6.28
CA PRO A 496 3.08 -18.69 5.83
C PRO A 496 2.43 -17.36 6.19
N ASP A 497 1.40 -16.93 5.49
CA ASP A 497 0.72 -15.67 5.81
C ASP A 497 0.11 -15.68 7.22
N MET A 498 -0.55 -16.79 7.58
CA MET A 498 -1.22 -16.98 8.87
C MET A 498 -1.13 -18.42 9.36
N VAL A 499 -1.13 -18.61 10.68
CA VAL A 499 -1.18 -19.92 11.33
C VAL A 499 -2.11 -19.86 12.53
N PHE A 500 -3.24 -20.55 12.48
CA PHE A 500 -4.22 -20.61 13.56
C PHE A 500 -4.04 -21.89 14.38
N TYR A 501 -3.96 -21.74 15.69
CA TYR A 501 -3.73 -22.83 16.62
C TYR A 501 -5.03 -23.18 17.35
N TYR A 502 -5.55 -24.38 17.10
CA TYR A 502 -6.72 -24.92 17.80
C TYR A 502 -6.30 -26.06 18.72
N LYS A 503 -7.24 -26.55 19.54
CA LYS A 503 -7.01 -27.65 20.47
C LYS A 503 -6.44 -28.88 19.77
N ASP A 504 -7.13 -29.35 18.73
CA ASP A 504 -6.87 -30.65 18.11
C ASP A 504 -6.15 -30.57 16.75
N TYR A 505 -5.88 -29.37 16.24
CA TYR A 505 -5.21 -29.18 14.94
C TYR A 505 -4.60 -27.78 14.80
N VAL A 506 -3.75 -27.62 13.80
CA VAL A 506 -3.19 -26.35 13.34
C VAL A 506 -3.67 -26.09 11.92
N LEU A 507 -4.05 -24.85 11.63
CA LEU A 507 -4.51 -24.41 10.32
C LEU A 507 -3.55 -23.36 9.75
N VAL A 508 -2.82 -23.75 8.71
CA VAL A 508 -1.98 -22.83 7.93
C VAL A 508 -2.84 -22.17 6.85
N VAL A 509 -2.85 -20.86 6.74
CA VAL A 509 -3.60 -20.16 5.69
C VAL A 509 -2.63 -19.33 4.85
N GLU A 510 -2.68 -19.57 3.55
CA GLU A 510 -1.91 -18.87 2.52
C GLU A 510 -2.91 -18.21 1.56
N VAL A 511 -2.65 -16.97 1.17
CA VAL A 511 -3.56 -16.21 0.34
C VAL A 511 -2.84 -15.55 -0.82
N THR A 512 -3.50 -15.44 -1.97
CA THR A 512 -2.91 -14.72 -3.10
C THR A 512 -3.97 -14.02 -3.94
N LEU A 513 -3.64 -12.84 -4.44
CA LEU A 513 -4.43 -12.18 -5.50
C LEU A 513 -3.97 -12.60 -6.91
N SER A 514 -2.89 -13.38 -7.01
CA SER A 514 -2.39 -13.91 -8.29
C SER A 514 -3.38 -14.92 -8.87
N VAL A 515 -3.52 -14.89 -10.20
CA VAL A 515 -4.36 -15.82 -10.98
C VAL A 515 -3.62 -16.25 -12.25
N GLY A 516 -4.05 -17.34 -12.88
CA GLY A 516 -3.42 -17.82 -14.12
C GLY A 516 -2.05 -18.47 -13.88
N GLU A 517 -1.21 -18.52 -14.92
CA GLU A 517 0.15 -19.09 -14.84
C GLU A 517 1.03 -18.41 -13.79
N THR A 518 0.85 -17.11 -13.57
CA THR A 518 1.59 -16.39 -12.54
C THR A 518 1.35 -17.00 -11.15
N GLN A 519 0.11 -17.38 -10.83
CA GLN A 519 -0.21 -18.05 -9.56
C GLN A 519 0.57 -19.36 -9.43
N TYR A 520 0.59 -20.18 -10.47
CA TYR A 520 1.36 -21.42 -10.43
C TYR A 520 2.84 -21.12 -10.21
N ASN A 521 3.42 -20.22 -11.01
CA ASN A 521 4.85 -19.90 -10.94
C ASN A 521 5.28 -19.31 -9.59
N THR A 522 4.44 -18.54 -8.92
CA THR A 522 4.79 -17.92 -7.63
C THR A 522 4.47 -18.79 -6.43
N GLU A 523 3.39 -19.57 -6.46
CA GLU A 523 2.87 -20.26 -5.26
C GLU A 523 3.17 -21.77 -5.22
N HIS A 524 3.51 -22.40 -6.36
CA HIS A 524 3.64 -23.86 -6.45
C HIS A 524 4.62 -24.46 -5.43
N GLU A 525 5.71 -23.74 -5.13
CA GLU A 525 6.77 -24.25 -4.28
C GLU A 525 6.80 -23.60 -2.89
N PRO A 526 6.64 -22.27 -2.73
CA PRO A 526 6.66 -21.65 -1.41
C PRO A 526 5.57 -22.17 -0.47
N VAL A 527 4.34 -22.32 -0.97
CA VAL A 527 3.18 -22.73 -0.16
C VAL A 527 3.38 -24.14 0.44
N PRO A 528 3.69 -25.21 -0.33
CA PRO A 528 3.99 -26.50 0.26
C PRO A 528 5.15 -26.47 1.25
N ARG A 529 6.21 -25.69 0.96
CA ARG A 529 7.35 -25.57 1.87
C ARG A 529 6.95 -24.97 3.21
N HIS A 530 6.13 -23.92 3.22
CA HIS A 530 5.66 -23.29 4.45
C HIS A 530 4.82 -24.25 5.29
N VAL A 531 3.89 -24.98 4.66
CA VAL A 531 3.04 -25.96 5.36
C VAL A 531 3.87 -27.10 5.96
N VAL A 532 4.87 -27.60 5.22
CA VAL A 532 5.81 -28.62 5.70
C VAL A 532 6.58 -28.14 6.93
N ARG A 533 7.10 -26.89 6.91
CA ARG A 533 7.79 -26.33 8.08
C ARG A 533 6.91 -26.33 9.33
N VAL A 534 5.62 -26.02 9.17
CA VAL A 534 4.66 -26.07 10.30
C VAL A 534 4.41 -27.51 10.74
N ILE A 535 4.30 -28.48 9.83
CA ILE A 535 4.20 -29.92 10.17
C ILE A 535 5.39 -30.37 11.02
N GLU A 536 6.60 -29.96 10.66
CA GLU A 536 7.82 -30.32 11.38
C GLU A 536 7.90 -29.67 12.78
N GLN A 537 7.35 -28.47 12.92
CA GLN A 537 7.26 -27.74 14.20
C GLN A 537 6.17 -28.32 15.10
N GLU A 538 5.03 -28.72 14.54
CA GLU A 538 3.81 -29.08 15.27
C GLU A 538 3.53 -30.59 15.25
N LYS A 539 4.55 -31.41 15.55
CA LYS A 539 4.50 -32.89 15.44
C LYS A 539 3.38 -33.57 16.23
N SER A 540 2.81 -32.90 17.23
CA SER A 540 1.76 -33.45 18.10
C SER A 540 0.34 -33.17 17.61
N LYS A 541 0.18 -32.38 16.54
CA LYS A 541 -1.12 -31.95 16.03
C LYS A 541 -1.28 -32.23 14.54
N ASP A 542 -2.51 -32.48 14.13
CA ASP A 542 -2.85 -32.48 12.70
C ASP A 542 -2.63 -31.08 12.12
N VAL A 543 -1.89 -30.99 11.02
CA VAL A 543 -1.77 -29.74 10.26
C VAL A 543 -2.64 -29.81 9.01
N TYR A 544 -3.57 -28.88 8.88
CA TYR A 544 -4.34 -28.61 7.67
C TYR A 544 -3.89 -27.27 7.08
N SER A 545 -4.09 -27.09 5.77
CA SER A 545 -3.81 -25.83 5.11
C SER A 545 -4.94 -25.41 4.19
N LEU A 546 -5.21 -24.10 4.15
CA LEU A 546 -6.06 -23.46 3.16
C LEU A 546 -5.20 -22.56 2.27
N PHE A 547 -5.39 -22.69 0.96
CA PHE A 547 -4.86 -21.75 -0.02
C PHE A 547 -6.02 -20.99 -0.66
N ILE A 548 -6.13 -19.69 -0.42
CA ILE A 548 -7.29 -18.88 -0.82
C ILE A 548 -6.89 -17.89 -1.91
N ALA A 549 -7.57 -17.93 -3.05
CA ALA A 549 -7.34 -16.99 -4.14
C ALA A 549 -8.64 -16.62 -4.88
N PRO A 550 -8.71 -15.48 -5.60
CA PRO A 550 -9.89 -15.14 -6.40
C PRO A 550 -10.31 -16.27 -7.35
N LYS A 551 -9.34 -16.97 -7.93
CA LYS A 551 -9.53 -18.19 -8.73
C LYS A 551 -8.35 -19.12 -8.50
N ILE A 552 -8.60 -20.42 -8.50
CA ILE A 552 -7.56 -21.45 -8.43
C ILE A 552 -7.17 -21.86 -9.85
N HIS A 553 -5.88 -21.77 -10.17
CA HIS A 553 -5.32 -22.27 -11.41
C HIS A 553 -5.22 -23.80 -11.35
N ILE A 554 -5.56 -24.45 -12.46
CA ILE A 554 -5.67 -25.91 -12.54
C ILE A 554 -4.35 -26.62 -12.21
N ASN A 555 -3.21 -26.11 -12.66
CA ASN A 555 -1.91 -26.72 -12.37
C ASN A 555 -1.50 -26.51 -10.91
N THR A 556 -1.92 -25.41 -10.29
CA THR A 556 -1.72 -25.19 -8.85
C THR A 556 -2.49 -26.24 -8.05
N ALA A 557 -3.75 -26.49 -8.41
CA ALA A 557 -4.56 -27.53 -7.79
C ALA A 557 -3.98 -28.94 -7.99
N ILE A 558 -3.58 -29.28 -9.22
CA ILE A 558 -2.91 -30.56 -9.54
C ILE A 558 -1.63 -30.72 -8.71
N HIS A 559 -0.82 -29.66 -8.59
CA HIS A 559 0.40 -29.69 -7.81
C HIS A 559 0.14 -29.93 -6.32
N PHE A 560 -0.79 -29.19 -5.71
CA PHE A 560 -1.15 -29.37 -4.30
C PHE A 560 -1.74 -30.76 -4.02
N TYR A 561 -2.58 -31.26 -4.92
CA TYR A 561 -3.10 -32.62 -4.83
C TYR A 561 -1.98 -33.67 -4.90
N ALA A 562 -1.04 -33.53 -5.83
CA ALA A 562 0.11 -34.41 -5.94
C ALA A 562 0.96 -34.37 -4.66
N LYS A 563 1.23 -33.18 -4.09
CA LYS A 563 1.98 -33.03 -2.82
C LYS A 563 1.30 -33.75 -1.65
N MET A 564 -0.03 -33.75 -1.61
CA MET A 564 -0.82 -34.43 -0.60
C MET A 564 -0.91 -35.96 -0.80
N THR A 565 -0.60 -36.49 -2.00
CA THR A 565 -0.89 -37.89 -2.37
C THR A 565 0.31 -38.67 -2.87
N SER A 566 0.93 -38.26 -3.98
CA SER A 566 1.89 -39.05 -4.75
C SER A 566 3.31 -38.48 -4.76
N ALA A 567 3.47 -37.19 -4.50
CA ALA A 567 4.73 -36.45 -4.60
C ALA A 567 5.07 -35.70 -3.29
N PRO A 568 5.25 -36.40 -2.16
CA PRO A 568 5.48 -35.79 -0.85
C PRO A 568 6.74 -34.93 -0.84
N HIS A 569 6.84 -34.05 0.16
CA HIS A 569 8.10 -33.43 0.52
C HIS A 569 8.97 -34.44 1.27
N VAL A 570 10.28 -34.46 0.98
CA VAL A 570 11.24 -35.28 1.72
C VAL A 570 12.15 -34.33 2.48
N ASN A 571 12.10 -34.38 3.81
CA ASN A 571 12.94 -33.50 4.63
C ASN A 571 14.39 -34.02 4.70
N SER A 572 15.25 -33.27 5.39
CA SER A 572 16.67 -33.61 5.55
C SER A 572 16.92 -34.98 6.20
N ASN A 573 15.93 -35.51 6.93
CA ASN A 573 16.01 -36.81 7.59
C ASN A 573 15.46 -37.95 6.73
N GLY A 574 15.04 -37.67 5.48
CA GLY A 574 14.45 -38.66 4.58
C GLY A 574 12.98 -38.98 4.86
N GLU A 575 12.33 -38.26 5.78
CA GLU A 575 10.92 -38.46 6.12
C GLU A 575 10.02 -37.87 5.02
N LYS A 576 9.01 -38.63 4.61
CA LYS A 576 8.00 -38.21 3.64
C LYS A 576 6.86 -37.46 4.34
N LEU A 577 6.74 -36.18 4.05
CA LEU A 577 5.71 -35.28 4.57
C LEU A 577 4.69 -34.94 3.49
N TYR A 578 3.41 -35.14 3.81
CA TYR A 578 2.28 -34.98 2.88
C TYR A 578 1.44 -33.76 3.31
N PRO A 579 1.76 -32.54 2.84
CA PRO A 579 1.03 -31.35 3.25
C PRO A 579 -0.42 -31.38 2.74
N LYS A 580 -1.38 -31.17 3.65
CA LYS A 580 -2.83 -31.18 3.37
C LYS A 580 -3.31 -29.79 2.91
N ILE A 581 -2.94 -29.40 1.68
CA ILE A 581 -3.20 -28.06 1.13
C ILE A 581 -4.53 -28.05 0.37
N ILE A 582 -5.55 -27.42 0.93
CA ILE A 582 -6.90 -27.33 0.37
C ILE A 582 -7.07 -26.00 -0.36
N PRO A 583 -7.16 -25.98 -1.69
CA PRO A 583 -7.37 -24.76 -2.46
C PRO A 583 -8.84 -24.35 -2.43
N LEU A 584 -9.13 -23.13 -1.99
CA LEU A 584 -10.46 -22.53 -2.00
C LEU A 584 -10.47 -21.30 -2.90
N THR A 585 -11.50 -21.16 -3.73
CA THR A 585 -11.75 -19.86 -4.35
C THR A 585 -12.19 -18.86 -3.27
N LEU A 586 -12.04 -17.56 -3.54
CA LEU A 586 -12.57 -16.53 -2.66
C LEU A 586 -14.08 -16.68 -2.46
N ASP A 587 -14.81 -17.14 -3.49
CA ASP A 587 -16.25 -17.41 -3.39
C ASP A 587 -16.54 -18.58 -2.43
N ASP A 588 -15.73 -19.64 -2.43
CA ASP A 588 -15.86 -20.74 -1.47
C ASP A 588 -15.58 -20.28 -0.04
N TYR A 589 -14.57 -19.42 0.16
CA TYR A 589 -14.28 -18.84 1.47
C TYR A 589 -15.41 -17.91 1.95
N ILE A 590 -15.95 -17.06 1.07
CA ILE A 590 -17.12 -16.22 1.39
C ILE A 590 -18.34 -17.08 1.72
N LEU A 591 -18.53 -18.21 1.05
CA LEU A 591 -19.59 -19.17 1.38
C LEU A 591 -19.42 -19.69 2.81
N LEU A 592 -18.20 -20.05 3.24
CA LEU A 592 -17.94 -20.47 4.63
C LEU A 592 -18.29 -19.38 5.65
N LEU A 593 -17.93 -18.13 5.37
CA LEU A 593 -18.27 -17.00 6.25
C LEU A 593 -19.79 -16.77 6.32
N LYS A 594 -20.51 -16.89 5.20
CA LYS A 594 -21.97 -16.77 5.18
C LYS A 594 -22.65 -17.90 5.93
N ILE A 595 -22.20 -19.14 5.73
CA ILE A 595 -22.65 -20.29 6.52
C ILE A 595 -22.43 -20.00 8.00
N PHE A 596 -21.26 -19.49 8.39
CA PHE A 596 -20.97 -19.13 9.79
C PHE A 596 -21.91 -18.05 10.35
N GLN A 597 -22.26 -17.06 9.52
CA GLN A 597 -23.18 -15.98 9.91
C GLN A 597 -24.60 -16.51 10.17
N GLU A 598 -25.08 -17.42 9.34
CA GLU A 598 -26.40 -18.05 9.46
C GLU A 598 -26.43 -19.12 10.56
N LYS A 599 -25.41 -19.97 10.60
CA LYS A 599 -25.22 -21.10 11.50
C LYS A 599 -23.78 -21.10 12.03
N ARG A 600 -23.62 -20.66 13.28
CA ARG A 600 -22.31 -20.66 13.95
C ARG A 600 -21.78 -22.09 14.04
N TYR A 601 -20.52 -22.28 13.66
CA TYR A 601 -19.81 -23.55 13.80
C TYR A 601 -18.53 -23.37 14.62
N LEU A 602 -18.13 -24.44 15.31
CA LEU A 602 -16.94 -24.51 16.15
C LEU A 602 -15.72 -24.98 15.34
N PRO A 603 -14.48 -24.75 15.83
CA PRO A 603 -13.27 -25.21 15.18
C PRO A 603 -13.23 -26.71 14.90
N GLU A 604 -13.86 -27.54 15.75
CA GLU A 604 -13.95 -28.99 15.57
C GLU A 604 -14.80 -29.34 14.34
N GLN A 605 -15.89 -28.59 14.10
CA GLN A 605 -16.73 -28.75 12.91
C GLN A 605 -16.01 -28.27 11.65
N LEU A 606 -15.19 -27.21 11.75
CA LEU A 606 -14.30 -26.80 10.67
C LEU A 606 -13.26 -27.88 10.37
N LYS A 607 -12.64 -28.49 11.40
CA LYS A 607 -11.71 -29.63 11.22
C LYS A 607 -12.40 -30.79 10.50
N GLU A 608 -13.65 -31.10 10.83
CA GLU A 608 -14.43 -32.12 10.14
C GLU A 608 -14.62 -31.80 8.66
N LEU A 609 -14.98 -30.56 8.32
CA LEU A 609 -15.05 -30.12 6.92
C LEU A 609 -13.72 -30.30 6.19
N LEU A 610 -12.61 -29.82 6.78
CA LEU A 610 -11.28 -29.93 6.18
C LEU A 610 -10.90 -31.39 5.95
N LYS A 611 -11.25 -32.28 6.89
CA LYS A 611 -11.08 -33.72 6.74
C LYS A 611 -11.93 -34.27 5.59
N ASN A 612 -13.22 -33.91 5.52
CA ASN A 612 -14.14 -34.34 4.47
C ASN A 612 -13.63 -33.95 3.08
N ILE A 613 -13.09 -32.73 2.94
CA ILE A 613 -12.50 -32.25 1.69
C ILE A 613 -11.25 -33.06 1.31
N VAL A 614 -10.36 -33.34 2.28
CA VAL A 614 -9.16 -34.16 2.04
C VAL A 614 -9.53 -35.58 1.62
N THR A 615 -10.56 -36.18 2.22
CA THR A 615 -11.00 -37.55 1.91
C THR A 615 -11.67 -37.69 0.54
N LEU A 616 -12.04 -36.59 -0.14
CA LEU A 616 -12.54 -36.64 -1.52
C LEU A 616 -11.56 -37.33 -2.47
N LYS A 617 -10.25 -37.32 -2.17
CA LYS A 617 -9.21 -38.05 -2.93
C LYS A 617 -9.42 -39.56 -2.99
N GLU A 618 -10.23 -40.12 -2.08
CA GLU A 618 -10.55 -41.55 -2.00
C GLU A 618 -11.73 -41.91 -2.92
N GLU A 619 -12.48 -40.93 -3.43
CA GLU A 619 -13.56 -41.19 -4.38
C GLU A 619 -12.99 -41.67 -5.73
N PRO A 620 -13.47 -42.80 -6.29
CA PRO A 620 -12.93 -43.37 -7.53
C PRO A 620 -12.93 -42.43 -8.75
N LYS A 621 -13.77 -41.39 -8.73
CA LYS A 621 -13.89 -40.39 -9.80
C LYS A 621 -12.87 -39.25 -9.70
N ILE A 622 -12.08 -39.19 -8.63
CA ILE A 622 -11.11 -38.13 -8.38
C ILE A 622 -9.71 -38.65 -8.71
N MET A 623 -9.29 -38.41 -9.95
CA MET A 623 -8.01 -38.91 -10.46
C MET A 623 -6.84 -37.96 -10.18
N ASP A 624 -7.11 -36.66 -10.08
CA ASP A 624 -6.12 -35.61 -9.89
C ASP A 624 -6.71 -34.39 -9.19
N GLY A 625 -5.87 -33.37 -8.98
CA GLY A 625 -6.29 -32.11 -8.38
C GLY A 625 -7.31 -31.34 -9.22
N GLY A 626 -7.37 -31.58 -10.53
CA GLY A 626 -8.36 -30.93 -11.40
C GLY A 626 -9.77 -31.43 -11.17
N HIS A 627 -9.95 -32.73 -10.99
CA HIS A 627 -11.23 -33.31 -10.57
C HIS A 627 -11.57 -32.92 -9.13
N TRP A 628 -10.58 -32.95 -8.23
CA TRP A 628 -10.75 -32.68 -6.80
C TRP A 628 -11.38 -31.31 -6.54
N ILE A 629 -10.85 -30.24 -7.16
CA ILE A 629 -11.35 -28.87 -6.93
C ILE A 629 -12.81 -28.67 -7.33
N THR A 630 -13.31 -29.44 -8.32
CA THR A 630 -14.71 -29.32 -8.75
C THR A 630 -15.70 -29.84 -7.71
N ARG A 631 -15.24 -30.61 -6.72
CA ARG A 631 -16.09 -31.22 -5.68
C ARG A 631 -16.09 -30.45 -4.36
N ILE A 632 -15.13 -29.56 -4.15
CA ILE A 632 -14.94 -28.85 -2.87
C ILE A 632 -16.20 -28.07 -2.49
N LYS A 633 -16.74 -27.25 -3.39
CA LYS A 633 -17.96 -26.47 -3.13
C LYS A 633 -19.14 -27.34 -2.69
N GLY A 634 -19.40 -28.42 -3.42
CA GLY A 634 -20.49 -29.36 -3.07
C GLY A 634 -20.23 -30.10 -1.74
N CYS A 635 -18.97 -30.30 -1.36
CA CYS A 635 -18.61 -30.83 -0.03
C CYS A 635 -18.95 -29.82 1.09
N ILE A 636 -18.64 -28.54 0.87
CA ILE A 636 -19.00 -27.44 1.80
C ILE A 636 -20.51 -27.34 1.98
N GLU A 637 -21.28 -27.32 0.89
CA GLU A 637 -22.74 -27.22 0.92
C GLU A 637 -23.37 -28.40 1.70
N LYS A 638 -22.95 -29.64 1.40
CA LYS A 638 -23.42 -30.83 2.12
C LYS A 638 -23.03 -30.86 3.59
N TRP A 639 -21.88 -30.31 3.93
CA TRP A 639 -21.47 -30.17 5.33
C TRP A 639 -22.34 -29.14 6.06
N ALA A 640 -22.65 -28.01 5.41
CA ALA A 640 -23.49 -26.95 5.98
C ALA A 640 -24.94 -27.39 6.25
N GLU A 641 -25.47 -28.34 5.46
CA GLU A 641 -26.77 -28.98 5.70
C GLU A 641 -26.79 -29.78 7.01
N LYS A 642 -25.63 -30.27 7.47
CA LYS A 642 -25.48 -31.11 8.68
C LYS A 642 -25.11 -30.32 9.94
N LEU A 643 -24.76 -29.03 9.80
CA LEU A 643 -24.61 -28.07 10.90
C LEU A 643 -25.97 -27.71 11.47
#